data_AF-A0A359BBP5-F1
#
_entry.id   AF-A0A359BBP5-F1
#
_cell.length_a   1.000
_cell.length_b   1.000
_cell.length_c   1.000
_cell.angle_alpha   90.00
_cell.angle_beta   90.00
_cell.angle_gamma   90.00
#
_symmetry.space_group_name_H-M   'P 1'
#
loop_
_entity.id
_entity.type
_entity.pdbx_description
1 polymer ?
#
loop_
_entity_poly.entity_id
_entity_poly.type
_entity_poly.pdbx_seq_one_letter_code
_entity_poly.pdbx_strand_id
1 'polypeptide(L)'
;TLNINATKDALNSLFSSASEETTLKSSSVSLYALYTSSAEGYLKVDNGIEQIGSYFEQVNSTITSSDTSTSMLALKAAYDGAYRLSSGDEESKKKAGINTSTVLYNTAINAMEDGVKKDFLKALMPEYVNFYAEKGYGNENYDYKWGLCESIEPAFKSFLRMKNSLSNMGGSSLSYGDLVTAALDIKLDELYSCVNVAKNNLESVLGFNSKGSSITDGLTLEEGKFETALELLPTFAGSSYRLMAREISTSLLEAYSKDKSTFLEEKEKHIGEVLKPAVVLEAKKTIESMAYYEYLPSFPVEWVTNDLGYPITYHPTGELNPDGTEVVEEVKLIVYRPDLFVKVTGGMPSSSNLAQKMHKDILTGEPYSEEEIKQAKKEASEALDTAYTKLDAFLDDFISNKDLYVSGNSIDEIAIENRVLKEVVIEAKALVLEEYNKKFNTVYTDIEDIPSSSSYTSGKAMLNSIYTYGSAGIGSFRALKTLGIQDRGYNENDALIFATSASSLGIIDQLPTSVRGSLNEMGQMNTYGIFVGVVSFGLACVLLPLVYTIVLSSNLVASKVENGSLAFTLTTPIRRTTFVFTEAVYLILTEIFLGVCLFLGALVSREIGIQVGGGDLIESLSIHDISLYAFGSCLLMVGISGICFLSSCLFNKSGKAIGVGGGLNISFFIASILGLFGTEAIPGTVRIETMNYFNYVTILSLYDGMAVMDGDPIYWFKMLALVGIALITYGFGIYYFDHKDLPL
;
A
#
# COMPACT_ATOMS: atom_id res chain seq x y z
N THR A 1 14.08 30.47 29.89
CA THR A 1 14.61 29.10 29.82
C THR A 1 14.67 28.71 28.36
N LEU A 2 15.87 28.59 27.78
CA LEU A 2 16.07 28.04 26.43
C LEU A 2 15.81 26.54 26.53
N ASN A 3 14.54 26.16 26.42
CA ASN A 3 14.16 24.75 26.42
C ASN A 3 14.43 24.20 25.01
N ILE A 4 15.69 23.82 24.75
CA ILE A 4 16.14 23.24 23.49
C ILE A 4 15.33 21.97 23.14
N ASN A 5 14.79 21.28 24.15
CA ASN A 5 13.90 20.13 23.96
C ASN A 5 12.45 20.52 23.64
N ALA A 6 12.00 21.76 23.85
CA ALA A 6 10.64 22.15 23.46
C ALA A 6 10.43 22.05 21.94
N THR A 7 11.46 22.35 21.14
CA THR A 7 11.43 22.13 19.69
C THR A 7 11.43 20.64 19.35
N LYS A 8 12.22 19.84 20.07
CA LYS A 8 12.25 18.38 19.93
C LYS A 8 10.87 17.76 20.21
N ASP A 9 10.26 18.13 21.34
CA ASP A 9 8.95 17.65 21.77
C ASP A 9 7.83 18.12 20.83
N ALA A 10 7.92 19.36 20.33
CA ALA A 10 6.98 19.87 19.34
C ALA A 10 7.10 19.11 18.00
N LEU A 11 8.33 18.83 17.53
CA LEU A 11 8.56 18.01 16.34
C LEU A 11 8.06 16.58 16.55
N ASN A 12 8.41 15.93 17.66
CA ASN A 12 7.92 14.58 17.97
C ASN A 12 6.39 14.52 18.04
N SER A 13 5.75 15.52 18.63
CA SER A 13 4.29 15.63 18.65
C SER A 13 3.71 15.82 17.25
N LEU A 14 4.36 16.59 16.38
CA LEU A 14 3.95 16.79 14.99
C LEU A 14 4.08 15.49 14.18
N PHE A 15 5.20 14.77 14.30
CA PHE A 15 5.41 13.48 13.63
C PHE A 15 4.45 12.40 14.13
N SER A 16 4.24 12.32 15.44
CA SER A 16 3.26 11.41 16.05
C SER A 16 1.85 11.70 15.52
N SER A 17 1.41 12.96 15.53
CA SER A 17 0.10 13.34 15.01
C SER A 17 -0.06 13.12 13.50
N ALA A 18 0.99 13.35 12.70
CA ALA A 18 0.94 13.10 11.26
C ALA A 18 0.98 11.60 10.93
N SER A 19 1.68 10.79 11.73
CA SER A 19 1.64 9.33 11.63
C SER A 19 0.25 8.80 12.00
N GLU A 20 -0.39 9.37 13.01
CA GLU A 20 -1.77 9.06 13.41
C GLU A 20 -2.75 9.39 12.27
N GLU A 21 -2.64 10.58 11.66
CA GLU A 21 -3.44 10.96 10.47
C GLU A 21 -3.31 9.92 9.35
N THR A 22 -2.08 9.56 8.99
CA THR A 22 -1.78 8.60 7.91
C THR A 22 -2.37 7.22 8.23
N THR A 23 -2.20 6.76 9.47
CA THR A 23 -2.68 5.45 9.91
C THR A 23 -4.21 5.38 9.90
N LEU A 24 -4.88 6.43 10.38
CA LEU A 24 -6.33 6.51 10.39
C LEU A 24 -6.92 6.60 8.99
N LYS A 25 -6.31 7.39 8.10
CA LYS A 25 -6.71 7.46 6.69
C LYS A 25 -6.54 6.10 6.02
N SER A 26 -5.35 5.52 6.09
CA SER A 26 -5.05 4.21 5.47
C SER A 26 -5.99 3.11 5.97
N SER A 27 -6.19 3.02 7.29
CA SER A 27 -7.08 2.00 7.88
C SER A 27 -8.53 2.19 7.45
N SER A 28 -9.02 3.43 7.44
CA SER A 28 -10.39 3.75 7.02
C SER A 28 -10.61 3.48 5.54
N VAL A 29 -9.68 3.91 4.68
CA VAL A 29 -9.73 3.69 3.23
C VAL A 29 -9.68 2.20 2.91
N SER A 30 -8.77 1.46 3.54
CA SER A 30 -8.59 0.02 3.28
C SER A 30 -9.83 -0.79 3.67
N LEU A 31 -10.38 -0.56 4.87
CA LEU A 31 -11.62 -1.22 5.30
C LEU A 31 -12.81 -0.82 4.43
N TYR A 32 -12.92 0.46 4.07
CA TYR A 32 -13.98 0.95 3.19
C TYR A 32 -13.91 0.32 1.80
N ALA A 33 -12.73 0.30 1.18
CA ALA A 33 -12.50 -0.35 -0.11
C ALA A 33 -12.83 -1.84 -0.06
N LEU A 34 -12.46 -2.52 1.03
CA LEU A 34 -12.75 -3.94 1.23
C LEU A 34 -14.26 -4.21 1.38
N TYR A 35 -14.96 -3.42 2.20
CA TYR A 35 -16.40 -3.59 2.44
C TYR A 35 -17.22 -3.27 1.19
N THR A 36 -16.92 -2.14 0.54
CA THR A 36 -17.62 -1.73 -0.69
C THR A 36 -17.42 -2.75 -1.81
N SER A 37 -16.18 -3.16 -2.09
CA SER A 37 -15.91 -4.14 -3.17
C SER A 37 -16.58 -5.49 -2.89
N SER A 38 -16.60 -5.93 -1.63
CA SER A 38 -17.25 -7.19 -1.23
C SER A 38 -18.77 -7.10 -1.33
N ALA A 39 -19.37 -6.01 -0.87
CA ALA A 39 -20.81 -5.77 -0.97
C ALA A 39 -21.27 -5.59 -2.44
N GLU A 40 -20.50 -4.87 -3.26
CA GLU A 40 -20.72 -4.76 -4.70
C GLU A 40 -20.63 -6.14 -5.38
N GLY A 41 -19.63 -6.95 -5.03
CA GLY A 41 -19.47 -8.31 -5.55
C GLY A 41 -20.66 -9.20 -5.19
N TYR A 42 -21.12 -9.14 -3.94
CA TYR A 42 -22.33 -9.83 -3.49
C TYR A 42 -23.56 -9.41 -4.30
N LEU A 43 -23.82 -8.10 -4.41
CA LEU A 43 -24.98 -7.56 -5.12
C LEU A 43 -24.93 -7.86 -6.62
N LYS A 44 -23.76 -7.86 -7.26
CA LYS A 44 -23.63 -8.21 -8.68
C LYS A 44 -24.15 -9.62 -8.94
N VAL A 45 -23.84 -10.58 -8.07
CA VAL A 45 -24.32 -11.98 -8.18
C VAL A 45 -25.82 -12.05 -7.88
N ASP A 46 -26.26 -11.45 -6.76
CA ASP A 46 -27.64 -11.51 -6.31
C ASP A 46 -28.61 -10.84 -7.30
N ASN A 47 -28.30 -9.62 -7.74
CA ASN A 47 -29.04 -8.92 -8.79
C ASN A 47 -29.01 -9.69 -10.11
N GLY A 48 -27.91 -10.38 -10.43
CA GLY A 48 -27.81 -11.23 -11.62
C GLY A 48 -28.80 -12.40 -11.58
N ILE A 49 -28.94 -13.06 -10.42
CA ILE A 49 -29.93 -14.12 -10.20
C ILE A 49 -31.35 -13.58 -10.38
N GLU A 50 -31.66 -12.44 -9.76
CA GLU A 50 -32.98 -11.80 -9.88
C GLU A 50 -33.29 -11.35 -11.32
N GLN A 51 -32.32 -10.76 -12.00
CA GLN A 51 -32.49 -10.26 -13.37
C GLN A 51 -32.78 -11.40 -14.34
N ILE A 52 -32.01 -12.50 -14.31
CA ILE A 52 -32.27 -13.67 -15.16
C ILE A 52 -33.64 -14.28 -14.84
N GLY A 53 -33.98 -14.41 -13.56
CA GLY A 53 -35.31 -14.87 -13.13
C GLY A 53 -36.43 -13.98 -13.66
N SER A 54 -36.26 -12.66 -13.64
CA SER A 54 -37.26 -11.71 -14.15
C SER A 54 -37.46 -11.84 -15.67
N TYR A 55 -36.41 -12.13 -16.43
CA TYR A 55 -36.53 -12.39 -17.88
C TYR A 55 -37.27 -13.70 -18.15
N PHE A 56 -37.01 -14.75 -17.36
CA PHE A 56 -37.76 -16.00 -17.45
C PHE A 56 -39.26 -15.78 -17.17
N GLU A 57 -39.58 -15.01 -16.13
CA GLU A 57 -40.96 -14.64 -15.79
C GLU A 57 -41.64 -13.83 -16.90
N GLN A 58 -40.93 -12.90 -17.54
CA GLN A 58 -41.42 -12.15 -18.70
C GLN A 58 -41.74 -13.06 -19.89
N VAL A 59 -40.91 -14.08 -20.16
CA VAL A 59 -41.16 -15.06 -21.22
C VAL A 59 -42.41 -15.88 -20.89
N ASN A 60 -42.51 -16.42 -19.66
CA ASN A 60 -43.66 -17.20 -19.23
C ASN A 60 -44.97 -16.39 -19.28
N SER A 61 -44.97 -15.16 -18.77
CA SER A 61 -46.15 -14.26 -18.82
C SER A 61 -46.54 -13.89 -20.26
N THR A 62 -45.57 -13.71 -21.16
CA THR A 62 -45.84 -13.47 -22.58
C THR A 62 -46.53 -14.69 -23.21
N ILE A 63 -46.00 -15.90 -23.01
CA ILE A 63 -46.58 -17.13 -23.58
C ILE A 63 -47.98 -17.40 -23.04
N THR A 64 -48.18 -17.22 -21.74
CA THR A 64 -49.45 -17.50 -21.06
C THR A 64 -50.50 -16.40 -21.19
N SER A 65 -50.15 -15.26 -21.79
CA SER A 65 -51.06 -14.13 -21.97
C SER A 65 -52.29 -14.47 -22.83
N SER A 66 -53.42 -13.80 -22.53
CA SER A 66 -54.67 -13.95 -23.30
C SER A 66 -54.50 -13.60 -24.78
N ASP A 67 -53.68 -12.59 -25.07
CA ASP A 67 -53.45 -12.10 -26.43
C ASP A 67 -52.66 -13.11 -27.25
N THR A 68 -51.63 -13.73 -26.65
CA THR A 68 -50.86 -14.81 -27.28
C THR A 68 -51.74 -16.03 -27.51
N SER A 69 -52.51 -16.45 -26.51
CA SER A 69 -53.49 -17.54 -26.63
C SER A 69 -54.45 -17.30 -27.80
N THR A 70 -55.05 -16.11 -27.88
CA THR A 70 -56.00 -15.74 -28.94
C THR A 70 -55.33 -15.77 -30.32
N SER A 71 -54.13 -15.21 -30.43
CA SER A 71 -53.37 -15.15 -31.68
C SER A 71 -52.97 -16.54 -32.17
N MET A 72 -52.51 -17.41 -31.28
CA MET A 72 -52.12 -18.79 -31.63
C MET A 72 -53.34 -19.64 -32.00
N LEU A 73 -54.47 -19.48 -31.32
CA LEU A 73 -55.72 -20.15 -31.68
C LEU A 73 -56.26 -19.69 -33.04
N ALA A 74 -56.12 -18.39 -33.38
CA ALA A 74 -56.48 -17.88 -34.70
C ALA A 74 -55.61 -18.50 -35.81
N LEU A 75 -54.29 -18.62 -35.59
CA LEU A 75 -53.38 -19.26 -36.52
C LEU A 75 -53.70 -20.75 -36.72
N LYS A 76 -54.02 -21.46 -35.63
CA LYS A 76 -54.49 -22.84 -35.65
C LYS A 76 -55.78 -22.97 -36.46
N ALA A 77 -56.78 -22.12 -36.20
CA ALA A 77 -58.06 -22.14 -36.91
C ALA A 77 -57.89 -21.86 -38.41
N ALA A 78 -57.01 -20.92 -38.78
CA ALA A 78 -56.68 -20.63 -40.17
C ALA A 78 -56.04 -21.84 -40.87
N TYR A 79 -55.11 -22.52 -40.19
CA TYR A 79 -54.49 -23.75 -40.69
C TYR A 79 -55.55 -24.85 -40.90
N ASP A 80 -56.34 -25.14 -39.86
CA ASP A 80 -57.34 -26.21 -39.86
C ASP A 80 -58.41 -26.00 -40.94
N GLY A 81 -58.87 -24.75 -41.10
CA GLY A 81 -59.84 -24.37 -42.13
C GLY A 81 -59.30 -24.61 -43.53
N ALA A 82 -58.09 -24.11 -43.81
CA ALA A 82 -57.46 -24.28 -45.12
C ALA A 82 -57.14 -25.75 -45.43
N TYR A 83 -56.64 -26.50 -44.45
CA TYR A 83 -56.38 -27.93 -44.60
C TYR A 83 -57.66 -28.70 -44.98
N ARG A 84 -58.78 -28.44 -44.28
CA ARG A 84 -60.07 -29.11 -44.52
C ARG A 84 -60.70 -28.74 -45.88
N LEU A 85 -60.52 -27.50 -46.32
CA LEU A 85 -61.10 -27.00 -47.57
C LEU A 85 -60.26 -27.34 -48.81
N SER A 86 -58.99 -27.66 -48.63
CA SER A 86 -58.08 -28.01 -49.73
C SER A 86 -58.32 -29.44 -50.25
N SER A 87 -58.20 -29.61 -51.57
CA SER A 87 -58.30 -30.90 -52.26
C SER A 87 -56.91 -31.34 -52.73
N GLY A 88 -56.60 -32.64 -52.62
CA GLY A 88 -55.28 -33.18 -52.94
C GLY A 88 -54.81 -34.26 -51.95
N ASP A 89 -53.54 -34.68 -52.12
CA ASP A 89 -52.82 -35.54 -51.18
C ASP A 89 -52.47 -34.81 -49.87
N GLU A 90 -52.02 -35.57 -48.87
CA GLU A 90 -51.75 -35.03 -47.53
C GLU A 90 -50.74 -33.87 -47.56
N GLU A 91 -49.73 -33.96 -48.41
CA GLU A 91 -48.71 -32.92 -48.58
C GLU A 91 -49.30 -31.62 -49.16
N SER A 92 -50.17 -31.70 -50.17
CA SER A 92 -50.85 -30.53 -50.73
C SER A 92 -51.77 -29.86 -49.71
N LYS A 93 -52.43 -30.65 -48.85
CA LYS A 93 -53.29 -30.12 -47.78
C LYS A 93 -52.49 -29.42 -46.68
N LYS A 94 -51.38 -30.02 -46.23
CA LYS A 94 -50.45 -29.37 -45.27
C LYS A 94 -49.93 -28.06 -45.83
N LYS A 95 -49.50 -28.04 -47.10
CA LYS A 95 -49.02 -26.84 -47.77
C LYS A 95 -50.08 -25.73 -47.84
N ALA A 96 -51.35 -26.07 -48.10
CA ALA A 96 -52.44 -25.10 -48.10
C ALA A 96 -52.69 -24.50 -46.69
N GLY A 97 -52.63 -25.34 -45.64
CA GLY A 97 -52.67 -24.92 -44.25
C GLY A 97 -51.53 -23.95 -43.91
N ILE A 98 -50.28 -24.36 -44.16
CA ILE A 98 -49.08 -23.53 -43.90
C ILE A 98 -49.17 -22.19 -44.62
N ASN A 99 -49.52 -22.18 -45.91
CA ASN A 99 -49.64 -20.95 -46.70
C ASN A 99 -50.66 -19.97 -46.11
N THR A 100 -51.81 -20.46 -45.65
CA THR A 100 -52.88 -19.61 -45.11
C THR A 100 -52.46 -18.99 -43.78
N SER A 101 -51.91 -19.79 -42.86
CA SER A 101 -51.37 -19.27 -41.60
C SER A 101 -50.18 -18.33 -41.83
N THR A 102 -49.37 -18.59 -42.86
CA THR A 102 -48.26 -17.72 -43.29
C THR A 102 -48.74 -16.33 -43.73
N VAL A 103 -49.80 -16.26 -44.52
CA VAL A 103 -50.40 -14.97 -44.90
C VAL A 103 -50.94 -14.25 -43.66
N LEU A 104 -51.59 -14.96 -42.74
CA LEU A 104 -52.18 -14.38 -41.54
C LEU A 104 -51.11 -13.77 -40.62
N TYR A 105 -50.08 -14.53 -40.22
CA TYR A 105 -49.07 -13.98 -39.33
C TYR A 105 -48.20 -12.91 -40.03
N ASN A 106 -47.90 -13.04 -41.32
CA ASN A 106 -47.13 -12.00 -42.03
C ASN A 106 -47.90 -10.69 -42.11
N THR A 107 -49.23 -10.73 -42.25
CA THR A 107 -50.07 -9.52 -42.21
C THR A 107 -49.94 -8.81 -40.86
N ALA A 108 -49.98 -9.58 -39.75
CA ALA A 108 -49.79 -9.03 -38.41
C ALA A 108 -48.37 -8.50 -38.17
N ILE A 109 -47.34 -9.27 -38.53
CA ILE A 109 -45.92 -8.87 -38.38
C ILE A 109 -45.62 -7.62 -39.20
N ASN A 110 -46.13 -7.52 -40.44
CA ASN A 110 -45.86 -6.37 -41.31
C ASN A 110 -46.47 -5.07 -40.78
N ALA A 111 -47.52 -5.16 -39.95
CA ALA A 111 -48.11 -4.01 -39.27
C ALA A 111 -47.31 -3.55 -38.04
N MET A 112 -46.32 -4.32 -37.59
CA MET A 112 -45.45 -3.96 -36.46
C MET A 112 -44.35 -2.98 -36.89
N GLU A 113 -43.94 -2.12 -35.96
CA GLU A 113 -42.75 -1.28 -36.10
C GLU A 113 -41.49 -2.15 -36.29
N ASP A 114 -40.56 -1.65 -37.11
CA ASP A 114 -39.29 -2.35 -37.35
C ASP A 114 -38.44 -2.38 -36.07
N GLY A 115 -37.86 -3.54 -35.80
CA GLY A 115 -37.00 -3.75 -34.63
C GLY A 115 -36.87 -5.23 -34.26
N VAL A 116 -36.11 -5.47 -33.20
CA VAL A 116 -35.72 -6.81 -32.71
C VAL A 116 -36.92 -7.73 -32.52
N LYS A 117 -38.03 -7.22 -31.96
CA LYS A 117 -39.26 -8.00 -31.73
C LYS A 117 -39.88 -8.50 -33.05
N LYS A 118 -39.95 -7.64 -34.07
CA LYS A 118 -40.50 -7.98 -35.39
C LYS A 118 -39.65 -9.04 -36.07
N ASP A 119 -38.32 -8.90 -36.01
CA ASP A 119 -37.41 -9.85 -36.66
C ASP A 119 -37.36 -11.19 -35.94
N PHE A 120 -37.44 -11.21 -34.60
CA PHE A 120 -37.59 -12.45 -33.85
C PHE A 120 -38.90 -13.17 -34.20
N LEU A 121 -40.02 -12.45 -34.32
CA LEU A 121 -41.30 -13.05 -34.74
C LEU A 121 -41.26 -13.59 -36.17
N LYS A 122 -40.53 -12.95 -37.09
CA LYS A 122 -40.31 -13.49 -38.45
C LYS A 122 -39.56 -14.82 -38.43
N ALA A 123 -38.67 -15.03 -37.46
CA ALA A 123 -37.99 -16.30 -37.26
C ALA A 123 -38.87 -17.33 -36.53
N LEU A 124 -39.69 -16.90 -35.57
CA LEU A 124 -40.51 -17.79 -34.73
C LEU A 124 -41.75 -18.34 -35.43
N MET A 125 -42.50 -17.49 -36.14
CA MET A 125 -43.80 -17.89 -36.70
C MET A 125 -43.71 -19.02 -37.76
N PRO A 126 -42.72 -19.04 -38.67
CA PRO A 126 -42.55 -20.17 -39.59
C PRO A 126 -42.29 -21.49 -38.84
N GLU A 127 -41.41 -21.47 -37.84
CA GLU A 127 -41.09 -22.66 -37.03
C GLU A 127 -42.33 -23.18 -36.29
N TYR A 128 -43.13 -22.27 -35.73
CA TYR A 128 -44.39 -22.62 -35.06
C TYR A 128 -45.43 -23.25 -35.99
N VAL A 129 -45.68 -22.64 -37.16
CA VAL A 129 -46.66 -23.15 -38.12
C VAL A 129 -46.20 -24.50 -38.69
N ASN A 130 -44.92 -24.66 -38.98
CA ASN A 130 -44.36 -25.94 -39.43
C ASN A 130 -44.46 -27.01 -38.34
N PHE A 131 -44.12 -26.69 -37.10
CA PHE A 131 -44.27 -27.60 -35.96
C PHE A 131 -45.73 -28.04 -35.80
N TYR A 132 -46.67 -27.09 -35.88
CA TYR A 132 -48.10 -27.41 -35.82
C TYR A 132 -48.52 -28.33 -36.97
N ALA A 133 -48.08 -28.06 -38.19
CA ALA A 133 -48.39 -28.87 -39.36
C ALA A 133 -47.89 -30.32 -39.25
N GLU A 134 -46.73 -30.53 -38.63
CA GLU A 134 -46.08 -31.83 -38.50
C GLU A 134 -46.56 -32.63 -37.29
N LYS A 135 -46.68 -31.99 -36.12
CA LYS A 135 -46.88 -32.67 -34.83
C LYS A 135 -48.15 -32.23 -34.08
N GLY A 136 -48.72 -31.08 -34.42
CA GLY A 136 -49.89 -30.54 -33.74
C GLY A 136 -51.22 -30.86 -34.42
N TYR A 137 -51.26 -30.88 -35.75
CA TYR A 137 -52.48 -31.13 -36.51
C TYR A 137 -52.96 -32.57 -36.32
N GLY A 138 -54.19 -32.75 -35.85
CA GLY A 138 -54.78 -34.07 -35.54
C GLY A 138 -54.42 -34.62 -34.16
N ASN A 139 -53.64 -33.90 -33.34
CA ASN A 139 -53.35 -34.26 -31.95
C ASN A 139 -54.40 -33.63 -31.02
N GLU A 140 -55.23 -34.46 -30.37
CA GLU A 140 -56.29 -34.01 -29.45
C GLU A 140 -55.75 -33.34 -28.18
N ASN A 141 -54.50 -33.64 -27.80
CA ASN A 141 -53.84 -33.09 -26.61
C ASN A 141 -52.92 -31.90 -26.95
N TYR A 142 -52.99 -31.35 -28.17
CA TYR A 142 -52.13 -30.23 -28.55
C TYR A 142 -52.47 -28.94 -27.78
N ASP A 143 -51.48 -28.44 -27.03
CA ASP A 143 -51.48 -27.09 -26.46
C ASP A 143 -50.57 -26.16 -27.29
N TYR A 144 -51.03 -24.93 -27.55
CA TYR A 144 -50.25 -23.93 -28.26
C TYR A 144 -48.97 -23.56 -27.51
N LYS A 145 -48.97 -23.66 -26.17
CA LYS A 145 -47.81 -23.39 -25.32
C LYS A 145 -46.67 -24.36 -25.61
N TRP A 146 -47.00 -25.65 -25.76
CA TRP A 146 -46.02 -26.66 -26.16
C TRP A 146 -45.46 -26.37 -27.54
N GLY A 147 -46.32 -26.05 -28.52
CA GLY A 147 -45.88 -25.67 -29.86
C GLY A 147 -44.95 -24.45 -29.85
N LEU A 148 -45.23 -23.44 -29.02
CA LEU A 148 -44.37 -22.26 -28.88
C LEU A 148 -43.01 -22.64 -28.28
N CYS A 149 -42.97 -23.39 -27.17
CA CYS A 149 -41.71 -23.82 -26.54
C CYS A 149 -40.79 -24.58 -27.50
N GLU A 150 -41.35 -25.52 -28.26
CA GLU A 150 -40.58 -26.30 -29.23
C GLU A 150 -40.07 -25.48 -30.41
N SER A 151 -40.74 -24.37 -30.71
CA SER A 151 -40.36 -23.46 -31.80
C SER A 151 -39.30 -22.44 -31.40
N ILE A 152 -39.10 -22.18 -30.09
CA ILE A 152 -38.16 -21.15 -29.61
C ILE A 152 -36.71 -21.49 -29.99
N GLU A 153 -36.25 -22.72 -29.77
CA GLU A 153 -34.88 -23.11 -30.08
C GLU A 153 -34.52 -22.95 -31.58
N PRO A 154 -35.27 -23.55 -32.53
CA PRO A 154 -34.97 -23.38 -33.95
C PRO A 154 -35.15 -21.94 -34.41
N ALA A 155 -36.15 -21.22 -33.88
CA ALA A 155 -36.35 -19.80 -34.18
C ALA A 155 -35.18 -18.94 -33.71
N PHE A 156 -34.65 -19.20 -32.52
CA PHE A 156 -33.50 -18.49 -31.98
C PHE A 156 -32.23 -18.74 -32.80
N LYS A 157 -32.00 -19.99 -33.22
CA LYS A 157 -30.91 -20.36 -34.15
C LYS A 157 -31.01 -19.61 -35.48
N SER A 158 -32.21 -19.54 -36.05
CA SER A 158 -32.48 -18.76 -37.26
C SER A 158 -32.29 -17.27 -37.04
N PHE A 159 -32.80 -16.73 -35.93
CA PHE A 159 -32.71 -15.32 -35.56
C PHE A 159 -31.25 -14.85 -35.39
N LEU A 160 -30.41 -15.63 -34.70
CA LEU A 160 -28.99 -15.27 -34.55
C LEU A 160 -28.23 -15.23 -35.88
N ARG A 161 -28.70 -15.92 -36.92
CA ARG A 161 -28.11 -15.87 -38.27
C ARG A 161 -28.67 -14.73 -39.12
N MET A 162 -29.76 -14.09 -38.70
CA MET A 162 -30.35 -12.96 -39.42
C MET A 162 -29.47 -11.73 -39.27
N LYS A 163 -29.40 -10.94 -40.35
CA LYS A 163 -28.81 -9.60 -40.31
C LYS A 163 -29.61 -8.71 -39.37
N ASN A 164 -28.92 -7.94 -38.55
CA ASN A 164 -29.56 -7.07 -37.58
C ASN A 164 -30.28 -5.88 -38.27
N SER A 165 -31.39 -5.44 -37.67
CA SER A 165 -32.14 -4.23 -38.09
C SER A 165 -31.77 -2.97 -37.30
N LEU A 166 -30.73 -3.02 -36.46
CA LEU A 166 -30.33 -1.92 -35.59
C LEU A 166 -29.46 -0.92 -36.35
N SER A 167 -30.03 0.23 -36.72
CA SER A 167 -29.36 1.27 -37.51
C SER A 167 -28.13 1.90 -36.83
N ASN A 168 -28.04 1.82 -35.49
CA ASN A 168 -27.09 2.59 -34.68
C ASN A 168 -25.88 1.78 -34.19
N MET A 169 -25.77 0.48 -34.53
CA MET A 169 -24.73 -0.44 -34.03
C MET A 169 -23.96 -1.14 -35.16
N GLY A 170 -23.53 -0.37 -36.18
CA GLY A 170 -22.75 -0.89 -37.31
C GLY A 170 -23.64 -1.58 -38.36
N GLY A 171 -24.24 -0.76 -39.24
CA GLY A 171 -25.36 -1.17 -40.09
C GLY A 171 -25.19 -2.47 -40.90
N SER A 172 -26.29 -3.22 -41.04
CA SER A 172 -26.63 -4.24 -42.04
C SER A 172 -25.62 -5.37 -42.41
N SER A 173 -24.42 -5.39 -41.82
CA SER A 173 -23.33 -6.31 -42.15
C SER A 173 -23.19 -7.46 -41.14
N LEU A 174 -23.42 -7.18 -39.86
CA LEU A 174 -23.33 -8.16 -38.77
C LEU A 174 -24.67 -8.86 -38.51
N SER A 175 -24.62 -10.14 -38.19
CA SER A 175 -25.79 -10.88 -37.71
C SER A 175 -26.10 -10.54 -36.24
N TYR A 176 -27.29 -10.88 -35.75
CA TYR A 176 -27.59 -10.78 -34.32
C TYR A 176 -26.63 -11.63 -33.48
N GLY A 177 -26.20 -12.79 -33.97
CA GLY A 177 -25.20 -13.63 -33.32
C GLY A 177 -23.85 -12.92 -33.20
N ASP A 178 -23.37 -12.29 -34.27
CA ASP A 178 -22.11 -11.55 -34.24
C ASP A 178 -22.15 -10.39 -33.23
N LEU A 179 -23.28 -9.69 -33.12
CA LEU A 179 -23.46 -8.62 -32.15
C LEU A 179 -23.43 -9.14 -30.70
N VAL A 180 -24.15 -10.22 -30.41
CA VAL A 180 -24.23 -10.77 -29.04
C VAL A 180 -22.88 -11.38 -28.63
N THR A 181 -22.23 -12.11 -29.53
CA THR A 181 -20.91 -12.70 -29.26
C THR A 181 -19.84 -11.63 -29.06
N ALA A 182 -19.87 -10.53 -29.83
CA ALA A 182 -18.97 -9.40 -29.63
C ALA A 182 -19.25 -8.61 -28.34
N ALA A 183 -20.53 -8.44 -27.97
CA ALA A 183 -20.91 -7.66 -26.79
C ALA A 183 -20.67 -8.39 -25.46
N LEU A 184 -20.83 -9.72 -25.44
CA LEU A 184 -20.79 -10.52 -24.20
C LEU A 184 -19.57 -11.45 -24.10
N ASP A 185 -18.73 -11.55 -25.13
CA ASP A 185 -17.61 -12.50 -25.21
C ASP A 185 -18.04 -13.97 -24.98
N ILE A 186 -19.25 -14.31 -25.44
CA ILE A 186 -19.86 -15.65 -25.32
C ILE A 186 -19.81 -16.33 -26.69
N LYS A 187 -19.52 -17.64 -26.73
CA LYS A 187 -19.54 -18.41 -27.99
C LYS A 187 -20.97 -18.69 -28.44
N LEU A 188 -21.19 -18.78 -29.75
CA LEU A 188 -22.51 -19.06 -30.32
C LEU A 188 -23.11 -20.38 -29.81
N ASP A 189 -22.29 -21.41 -29.63
CA ASP A 189 -22.73 -22.71 -29.10
C ASP A 189 -23.19 -22.63 -27.63
N GLU A 190 -22.56 -21.76 -26.83
CA GLU A 190 -22.95 -21.51 -25.44
C GLU A 190 -24.31 -20.80 -25.37
N LEU A 191 -24.56 -19.83 -26.26
CA LEU A 191 -25.88 -19.18 -26.39
C LEU A 191 -26.99 -20.18 -26.75
N TYR A 192 -26.70 -21.14 -27.63
CA TYR A 192 -27.67 -22.20 -27.95
C TYR A 192 -27.96 -23.08 -26.74
N SER A 193 -26.94 -23.39 -25.93
CA SER A 193 -27.14 -24.12 -24.68
C SER A 193 -28.03 -23.34 -23.70
N CYS A 194 -27.87 -22.02 -23.59
CA CYS A 194 -28.68 -21.19 -22.71
C CYS A 194 -30.17 -21.24 -23.06
N VAL A 195 -30.49 -21.17 -24.35
CA VAL A 195 -31.90 -21.24 -24.80
C VAL A 195 -32.50 -22.61 -24.52
N ASN A 196 -31.70 -23.68 -24.64
CA ASN A 196 -32.17 -25.03 -24.31
C ASN A 196 -32.45 -25.19 -22.82
N VAL A 197 -31.59 -24.66 -21.96
CA VAL A 197 -31.83 -24.61 -20.50
C VAL A 197 -33.13 -23.88 -20.19
N ALA A 198 -33.28 -22.64 -20.69
CA ALA A 198 -34.48 -21.84 -20.45
C ALA A 198 -35.74 -22.52 -21.00
N LYS A 199 -35.67 -23.14 -22.18
CA LYS A 199 -36.77 -23.91 -22.78
C LYS A 199 -37.18 -25.08 -21.90
N ASN A 200 -36.24 -25.90 -21.45
CA ASN A 200 -36.53 -27.10 -20.65
C ASN A 200 -37.23 -26.74 -19.33
N ASN A 201 -36.74 -25.69 -18.65
CA ASN A 201 -37.34 -25.22 -17.40
C ASN A 201 -38.72 -24.62 -17.65
N LEU A 202 -38.91 -23.92 -18.77
CA LEU A 202 -40.20 -23.36 -19.18
C LEU A 202 -41.23 -24.45 -19.53
N GLU A 203 -40.82 -25.53 -20.22
CA GLU A 203 -41.67 -26.70 -20.46
C GLU A 203 -42.14 -27.34 -19.16
N SER A 204 -41.24 -27.47 -18.18
CA SER A 204 -41.55 -27.99 -16.86
C SER A 204 -42.57 -27.11 -16.12
N VAL A 205 -42.38 -25.78 -16.15
CA VAL A 205 -43.31 -24.81 -15.54
C VAL A 205 -44.68 -24.81 -16.21
N LEU A 206 -44.71 -24.98 -17.53
CA LEU A 206 -45.97 -25.03 -18.29
C LEU A 206 -46.66 -26.39 -18.22
N GLY A 207 -46.02 -27.40 -17.62
CA GLY A 207 -46.59 -28.71 -17.37
C GLY A 207 -46.52 -29.66 -18.58
N PHE A 208 -45.52 -29.51 -19.45
CA PHE A 208 -45.31 -30.39 -20.61
C PHE A 208 -43.95 -31.08 -20.55
N ASN A 209 -43.85 -32.29 -21.13
CA ASN A 209 -42.56 -32.87 -21.51
C ASN A 209 -42.25 -32.61 -23.00
N SER A 210 -41.04 -32.95 -23.45
CA SER A 210 -40.58 -32.82 -24.85
C SER A 210 -41.38 -33.62 -25.90
N LYS A 211 -42.40 -34.38 -25.46
CA LYS A 211 -43.35 -35.09 -26.32
C LYS A 211 -44.76 -34.47 -26.28
N GLY A 212 -44.93 -33.33 -25.61
CA GLY A 212 -46.21 -32.63 -25.46
C GLY A 212 -47.19 -33.30 -24.50
N SER A 213 -46.73 -34.28 -23.71
CA SER A 213 -47.58 -34.92 -22.70
C SER A 213 -47.59 -34.10 -21.43
N SER A 214 -48.75 -33.98 -20.80
CA SER A 214 -48.87 -33.31 -19.50
C SER A 214 -48.05 -34.03 -18.43
N ILE A 215 -47.27 -33.29 -17.65
CA ILE A 215 -46.58 -33.78 -16.46
C ILE A 215 -47.30 -33.31 -15.20
N THR A 216 -47.32 -34.16 -14.17
CA THR A 216 -47.94 -33.85 -12.86
C THR A 216 -46.94 -33.24 -11.87
N ASP A 217 -45.65 -33.53 -12.04
CA ASP A 217 -44.55 -33.09 -11.16
C ASP A 217 -43.68 -32.05 -11.89
N GLY A 218 -44.31 -30.98 -12.40
CA GLY A 218 -43.62 -29.85 -13.03
C GLY A 218 -43.10 -28.83 -12.01
N LEU A 219 -42.19 -27.95 -12.44
CA LEU A 219 -41.71 -26.84 -11.61
C LEU A 219 -42.82 -25.80 -11.39
N THR A 220 -42.85 -25.18 -10.21
CA THR A 220 -43.57 -23.92 -10.02
C THR A 220 -42.85 -22.77 -10.74
N LEU A 221 -43.53 -21.63 -10.94
CA LEU A 221 -42.93 -20.47 -11.59
C LEU A 221 -41.69 -19.97 -10.83
N GLU A 222 -41.74 -19.91 -9.50
CA GLU A 222 -40.60 -19.47 -8.68
C GLU A 222 -39.43 -20.45 -8.75
N GLU A 223 -39.70 -21.76 -8.76
CA GLU A 223 -38.65 -22.78 -8.95
C GLU A 223 -38.02 -22.67 -10.35
N GLY A 224 -38.83 -22.50 -11.40
CA GLY A 224 -38.33 -22.32 -12.76
C GLY A 224 -37.50 -21.04 -12.95
N LYS A 225 -37.90 -19.94 -12.30
CA LYS A 225 -37.12 -18.68 -12.26
C LYS A 225 -35.76 -18.92 -11.62
N PHE A 226 -35.73 -19.58 -10.47
CA PHE A 226 -34.50 -19.78 -9.70
C PHE A 226 -33.55 -20.80 -10.34
N GLU A 227 -34.03 -21.96 -10.76
CA GLU A 227 -33.21 -22.97 -11.46
C GLU A 227 -32.61 -22.42 -12.75
N THR A 228 -33.41 -21.70 -13.55
CA THR A 228 -32.91 -21.05 -14.78
C THR A 228 -31.87 -19.97 -14.47
N ALA A 229 -32.08 -19.18 -13.42
CA ALA A 229 -31.10 -18.17 -13.01
C ALA A 229 -29.76 -18.80 -12.65
N LEU A 230 -29.74 -19.85 -11.83
CA LEU A 230 -28.50 -20.50 -11.41
C LEU A 230 -27.77 -21.20 -12.56
N GLU A 231 -28.50 -21.85 -13.48
CA GLU A 231 -27.88 -22.54 -14.62
C GLU A 231 -27.31 -21.57 -15.66
N LEU A 232 -27.92 -20.40 -15.82
CA LEU A 232 -27.50 -19.41 -16.81
C LEU A 232 -26.48 -18.40 -16.28
N LEU A 233 -26.46 -18.12 -14.98
CA LEU A 233 -25.56 -17.16 -14.34
C LEU A 233 -24.09 -17.31 -14.77
N PRO A 234 -23.49 -18.53 -14.83
CA PRO A 234 -22.09 -18.69 -15.22
C PRO A 234 -21.80 -18.33 -16.68
N THR A 235 -22.82 -18.41 -17.55
CA THR A 235 -22.65 -18.10 -18.98
C THR A 235 -22.67 -16.59 -19.21
N PHE A 236 -23.49 -15.87 -18.44
CA PHE A 236 -23.58 -14.41 -18.49
C PHE A 236 -22.54 -13.70 -17.60
N ALA A 237 -21.81 -14.44 -16.76
CA ALA A 237 -20.68 -13.90 -16.02
C ALA A 237 -19.52 -13.53 -16.97
N GLY A 238 -18.85 -12.41 -16.67
CA GLY A 238 -17.63 -12.00 -17.38
C GLY A 238 -16.56 -13.07 -17.31
N SER A 239 -15.70 -13.15 -18.33
CA SER A 239 -14.71 -14.23 -18.51
C SER A 239 -13.86 -14.50 -17.26
N SER A 240 -13.44 -13.46 -16.54
CA SER A 240 -12.68 -13.56 -15.28
C SER A 240 -13.46 -14.19 -14.11
N TYR A 241 -14.79 -14.12 -14.12
CA TYR A 241 -15.67 -14.54 -13.02
C TYR A 241 -16.48 -15.81 -13.31
N ARG A 242 -16.41 -16.37 -14.53
CA ARG A 242 -17.21 -17.55 -14.93
C ARG A 242 -17.01 -18.77 -14.02
N LEU A 243 -15.76 -19.02 -13.60
CA LEU A 243 -15.46 -20.16 -12.72
C LEU A 243 -16.13 -19.98 -11.36
N MET A 244 -15.97 -18.81 -10.75
CA MET A 244 -16.61 -18.46 -9.48
C MET A 244 -18.13 -18.53 -9.58
N ALA A 245 -18.71 -17.95 -10.64
CA ALA A 245 -20.15 -18.02 -10.87
C ALA A 245 -20.64 -19.47 -10.98
N ARG A 246 -19.88 -20.35 -11.64
CA ARG A 246 -20.20 -21.79 -11.71
C ARG A 246 -20.14 -22.47 -10.34
N GLU A 247 -19.13 -22.19 -9.53
CA GLU A 247 -18.99 -22.76 -8.18
C GLU A 247 -20.12 -22.30 -7.26
N ILE A 248 -20.47 -21.01 -7.31
CA ILE A 248 -21.61 -20.44 -6.59
C ILE A 248 -22.92 -21.09 -7.04
N SER A 249 -23.18 -21.13 -8.35
CA SER A 249 -24.39 -21.75 -8.91
C SER A 249 -24.51 -23.22 -8.52
N THR A 250 -23.42 -23.98 -8.56
CA THR A 250 -23.43 -25.40 -8.18
C THR A 250 -23.75 -25.56 -6.70
N SER A 251 -23.12 -24.77 -5.83
CA SER A 251 -23.34 -24.82 -4.38
C SER A 251 -24.77 -24.42 -4.00
N LEU A 252 -25.31 -23.39 -4.67
CA LEU A 252 -26.71 -22.98 -4.49
C LEU A 252 -27.69 -24.06 -4.98
N LEU A 253 -27.44 -24.68 -6.14
CA LEU A 253 -28.26 -25.78 -6.66
C LEU A 253 -28.23 -26.99 -5.71
N GLU A 254 -27.07 -27.34 -5.16
CA GLU A 254 -26.95 -28.42 -4.18
C GLU A 254 -27.73 -28.13 -2.89
N ALA A 255 -27.65 -26.91 -2.35
CA ALA A 255 -28.41 -26.49 -1.18
C ALA A 255 -29.93 -26.50 -1.45
N TYR A 256 -30.34 -25.94 -2.59
CA TYR A 256 -31.71 -25.88 -3.06
C TYR A 256 -32.32 -27.27 -3.31
N SER A 257 -31.54 -28.22 -3.85
CA SER A 257 -32.02 -29.57 -4.17
C SER A 257 -32.40 -30.42 -2.95
N LYS A 258 -31.93 -30.07 -1.74
CA LYS A 258 -32.22 -30.80 -0.49
C LYS A 258 -33.64 -30.52 0.02
N ASP A 259 -34.08 -29.27 -0.04
CA ASP A 259 -35.43 -28.85 0.36
C ASP A 259 -35.83 -27.57 -0.40
N LYS A 260 -36.50 -27.74 -1.53
CA LYS A 260 -36.85 -26.63 -2.44
C LYS A 260 -37.78 -25.60 -1.78
N SER A 261 -38.75 -26.05 -1.00
CA SER A 261 -39.80 -25.19 -0.44
C SER A 261 -39.22 -24.30 0.65
N THR A 262 -38.52 -24.89 1.61
CA THR A 262 -37.89 -24.12 2.70
C THR A 262 -36.78 -23.22 2.16
N PHE A 263 -36.03 -23.66 1.14
CA PHE A 263 -35.00 -22.84 0.53
C PHE A 263 -35.58 -21.54 -0.05
N LEU A 264 -36.70 -21.61 -0.76
CA LEU A 264 -37.33 -20.44 -1.37
C LEU A 264 -37.99 -19.52 -0.34
N GLU A 265 -38.46 -20.03 0.80
CA GLU A 265 -38.98 -19.22 1.91
C GLU A 265 -37.87 -18.39 2.59
N GLU A 266 -36.67 -18.97 2.78
CA GLU A 266 -35.50 -18.31 3.37
C GLU A 266 -34.41 -17.98 2.33
N LYS A 267 -34.83 -17.64 1.10
CA LYS A 267 -33.93 -17.48 -0.07
C LYS A 267 -32.73 -16.58 0.21
N GLU A 268 -32.95 -15.40 0.79
CA GLU A 268 -31.87 -14.43 1.04
C GLU A 268 -30.80 -14.96 2.00
N LYS A 269 -31.23 -15.67 3.05
CA LYS A 269 -30.33 -16.26 4.04
C LYS A 269 -29.46 -17.36 3.43
N HIS A 270 -30.05 -18.26 2.64
CA HIS A 270 -29.29 -19.34 2.00
C HIS A 270 -28.39 -18.85 0.87
N ILE A 271 -28.81 -17.84 0.11
CA ILE A 271 -27.93 -17.14 -0.82
C ILE A 271 -26.75 -16.56 -0.03
N GLY A 272 -27.02 -15.87 1.09
CA GLY A 272 -26.00 -15.37 2.00
C GLY A 272 -24.99 -16.43 2.46
N GLU A 273 -25.46 -17.58 2.92
CA GLU A 273 -24.62 -18.71 3.40
C GLU A 273 -23.63 -19.22 2.33
N VAL A 274 -24.00 -19.18 1.05
CA VAL A 274 -23.15 -19.64 -0.06
C VAL A 274 -22.29 -18.51 -0.64
N LEU A 275 -22.84 -17.32 -0.81
CA LEU A 275 -22.12 -16.19 -1.41
C LEU A 275 -21.07 -15.62 -0.45
N LYS A 276 -21.34 -15.53 0.85
CA LYS A 276 -20.41 -14.96 1.83
C LYS A 276 -19.01 -15.58 1.75
N PRO A 277 -18.81 -16.91 1.86
CA PRO A 277 -17.47 -17.50 1.80
C PRO A 277 -16.79 -17.29 0.44
N ALA A 278 -17.55 -17.28 -0.67
CA ALA A 278 -17.00 -17.03 -2.00
C ALA A 278 -16.52 -15.57 -2.16
N VAL A 279 -17.30 -14.60 -1.67
CA VAL A 279 -16.94 -13.18 -1.66
C VAL A 279 -15.72 -12.93 -0.78
N VAL A 280 -15.66 -13.52 0.42
CA VAL A 280 -14.50 -13.42 1.31
C VAL A 280 -13.25 -14.01 0.66
N LEU A 281 -13.36 -15.17 -0.01
CA LEU A 281 -12.22 -15.80 -0.69
C LEU A 281 -11.68 -14.93 -1.83
N GLU A 282 -12.55 -14.31 -2.62
CA GLU A 282 -12.10 -13.42 -3.71
C GLU A 282 -11.48 -12.13 -3.17
N ALA A 283 -12.08 -11.55 -2.11
CA ALA A 283 -11.51 -10.39 -1.44
C ALA A 283 -10.11 -10.69 -0.88
N LYS A 284 -9.93 -11.89 -0.31
CA LYS A 284 -8.62 -12.38 0.15
C LYS A 284 -7.59 -12.40 -0.98
N LYS A 285 -7.92 -13.10 -2.06
CA LYS A 285 -7.04 -13.24 -3.23
C LYS A 285 -6.66 -11.89 -3.85
N THR A 286 -7.62 -10.97 -3.95
CA THR A 286 -7.41 -9.65 -4.54
C THR A 286 -6.49 -8.81 -3.66
N ILE A 287 -6.79 -8.70 -2.36
CA ILE A 287 -6.02 -7.86 -1.43
C ILE A 287 -4.62 -8.43 -1.17
N GLU A 288 -4.47 -9.74 -0.98
CA GLU A 288 -3.16 -10.37 -0.75
C GLU A 288 -2.19 -10.14 -1.93
N SER A 289 -2.72 -10.01 -3.15
CA SER A 289 -1.90 -9.72 -4.34
C SER A 289 -1.32 -8.30 -4.36
N MET A 290 -1.84 -7.39 -3.54
CA MET A 290 -1.49 -5.98 -3.52
C MET A 290 -0.90 -5.52 -2.18
N ALA A 291 -1.42 -6.02 -1.06
CA ALA A 291 -1.07 -5.54 0.28
C ALA A 291 0.40 -5.72 0.62
N TYR A 292 1.05 -6.77 0.10
CA TYR A 292 2.47 -7.02 0.39
C TYR A 292 3.40 -5.93 -0.13
N TYR A 293 2.99 -5.13 -1.13
CA TYR A 293 3.80 -4.02 -1.61
C TYR A 293 4.02 -2.93 -0.55
N GLU A 294 3.11 -2.77 0.43
CA GLU A 294 3.30 -1.82 1.53
C GLU A 294 4.50 -2.21 2.41
N TYR A 295 4.68 -3.51 2.65
CA TYR A 295 5.73 -4.10 3.49
C TYR A 295 7.08 -4.24 2.77
N LEU A 296 7.14 -3.96 1.47
CA LEU A 296 8.41 -3.96 0.74
C LEU A 296 9.27 -2.74 1.09
N PRO A 297 10.60 -2.87 1.06
CA PRO A 297 11.51 -1.75 1.29
C PRO A 297 11.27 -0.58 0.32
N SER A 298 11.27 0.64 0.85
CA SER A 298 11.19 1.85 0.04
C SER A 298 12.53 2.17 -0.63
N PHE A 299 12.49 2.86 -1.77
CA PHE A 299 13.68 3.30 -2.51
C PHE A 299 13.53 4.76 -2.99
N PRO A 300 14.64 5.47 -3.28
CA PRO A 300 14.58 6.84 -3.80
C PRO A 300 14.07 6.87 -5.24
N VAL A 301 13.08 7.70 -5.51
CA VAL A 301 12.50 7.92 -6.83
C VAL A 301 13.05 9.22 -7.41
N GLU A 302 13.85 9.10 -8.47
CA GLU A 302 14.47 10.24 -9.18
C GLU A 302 13.64 10.74 -10.38
N TRP A 303 12.62 9.97 -10.75
CA TRP A 303 11.85 10.14 -11.98
C TRP A 303 10.43 10.63 -11.68
N VAL A 304 9.86 11.44 -12.56
CA VAL A 304 8.44 11.77 -12.51
C VAL A 304 7.64 10.53 -12.90
N THR A 305 6.62 10.20 -12.10
CA THR A 305 5.72 9.08 -12.35
C THR A 305 4.28 9.54 -12.48
N ASN A 306 3.47 8.79 -13.21
CA ASN A 306 2.03 8.99 -13.25
C ASN A 306 1.35 8.53 -11.96
N ASP A 307 0.03 8.69 -11.92
CA ASP A 307 -0.87 8.30 -10.81
C ASP A 307 -0.77 6.82 -10.40
N LEU A 308 -0.31 5.94 -11.31
CA LEU A 308 -0.13 4.50 -11.08
C LEU A 308 1.34 4.11 -10.81
N GLY A 309 2.24 5.09 -10.66
CA GLY A 309 3.64 4.84 -10.33
C GLY A 309 4.53 4.46 -11.52
N TYR A 310 4.04 4.53 -12.76
CA TYR A 310 4.86 4.32 -13.96
C TYR A 310 5.69 5.57 -14.29
N PRO A 311 6.95 5.42 -14.73
CA PRO A 311 7.71 6.54 -15.27
C PRO A 311 7.08 7.08 -16.55
N ILE A 312 7.20 8.39 -16.76
CA ILE A 312 6.57 9.09 -17.88
C ILE A 312 7.60 9.72 -18.83
N THR A 313 7.16 9.94 -20.06
CA THR A 313 7.80 10.82 -21.04
C THR A 313 6.75 11.69 -21.73
N TYR A 314 7.18 12.80 -22.32
CA TYR A 314 6.27 13.73 -22.99
C TYR A 314 6.43 13.63 -24.50
N HIS A 315 5.33 13.40 -25.21
CA HIS A 315 5.28 13.41 -26.66
C HIS A 315 4.54 14.67 -27.17
N PRO A 316 5.14 15.48 -28.05
CA PRO A 316 4.46 16.65 -28.60
C PRO A 316 3.26 16.24 -29.46
N THR A 317 2.10 16.87 -29.23
CA THR A 317 0.87 16.60 -29.99
C THR A 317 0.78 17.41 -31.28
N GLY A 318 1.67 18.41 -31.45
CA GLY A 318 1.69 19.34 -32.58
C GLY A 318 0.66 20.47 -32.49
N GLU A 319 -0.15 20.52 -31.42
CA GLU A 319 -1.03 21.64 -31.10
C GLU A 319 -0.29 22.66 -30.22
N LEU A 320 -0.59 23.96 -30.38
CA LEU A 320 0.02 25.02 -29.59
C LEU A 320 -0.99 25.59 -28.60
N ASN A 321 -0.58 25.73 -27.35
CA ASN A 321 -1.28 26.50 -26.33
C ASN A 321 -1.42 27.97 -26.75
N PRO A 322 -2.34 28.73 -26.13
CA PRO A 322 -2.53 30.16 -26.42
C PRO A 322 -1.27 31.03 -26.23
N ASP A 323 -0.31 30.57 -25.43
CA ASP A 323 0.98 31.22 -25.17
C ASP A 323 2.09 30.80 -26.16
N GLY A 324 1.78 29.93 -27.12
CA GLY A 324 2.73 29.42 -28.11
C GLY A 324 3.60 28.26 -27.62
N THR A 325 3.30 27.67 -26.45
CA THR A 325 3.94 26.42 -26.01
C THR A 325 3.28 25.21 -26.66
N GLU A 326 4.06 24.19 -27.02
CA GLU A 326 3.52 22.97 -27.64
C GLU A 326 2.80 22.11 -26.59
N VAL A 327 1.57 21.68 -26.91
CA VAL A 327 0.82 20.74 -26.10
C VAL A 327 1.55 19.41 -26.16
N VAL A 328 1.81 18.83 -24.99
CA VAL A 328 2.49 17.55 -24.86
C VAL A 328 1.54 16.54 -24.21
N GLU A 329 1.54 15.32 -24.74
CA GLU A 329 0.82 14.18 -24.18
C GLU A 329 1.77 13.36 -23.30
N GLU A 330 1.27 12.97 -22.12
CA GLU A 330 1.98 12.10 -21.21
C GLU A 330 1.91 10.64 -21.69
N VAL A 331 3.07 10.02 -21.89
CA VAL A 331 3.17 8.61 -22.29
C VAL A 331 3.82 7.82 -21.17
N LYS A 332 3.09 6.81 -20.67
CA LYS A 332 3.60 5.85 -19.67
C LYS A 332 4.62 4.90 -20.28
N LEU A 333 5.70 4.64 -19.55
CA LEU A 333 6.75 3.69 -19.94
C LEU A 333 6.67 2.45 -19.07
N ILE A 334 6.56 1.28 -19.71
CA ILE A 334 6.42 -0.03 -19.03
C ILE A 334 7.72 -0.85 -18.99
N VAL A 335 8.83 -0.26 -19.48
CA VAL A 335 10.15 -0.92 -19.55
C VAL A 335 11.21 0.04 -19.01
N TYR A 336 12.20 -0.49 -18.28
CA TYR A 336 13.33 0.28 -17.78
C TYR A 336 14.12 0.93 -18.92
N ARG A 337 13.91 2.24 -19.10
CA ARG A 337 14.52 3.10 -20.13
C ARG A 337 14.81 4.48 -19.54
N PRO A 338 15.80 4.60 -18.63
CA PRO A 338 16.08 5.86 -17.92
C PRO A 338 16.46 7.01 -18.84
N ASP A 339 16.86 6.72 -20.08
CA ASP A 339 17.13 7.71 -21.13
C ASP A 339 15.89 8.50 -21.57
N LEU A 340 14.69 7.92 -21.41
CA LEU A 340 13.42 8.54 -21.80
C LEU A 340 12.65 9.12 -20.60
N PHE A 341 13.11 8.84 -19.38
CA PHE A 341 12.42 9.23 -18.15
C PHE A 341 12.61 10.72 -17.86
N VAL A 342 11.53 11.38 -17.44
CA VAL A 342 11.60 12.76 -16.98
C VAL A 342 12.18 12.79 -15.56
N LYS A 343 13.27 13.52 -15.36
CA LYS A 343 13.89 13.68 -14.03
C LYS A 343 13.14 14.74 -13.22
N VAL A 344 12.95 14.49 -11.92
CA VAL A 344 12.34 15.48 -11.00
C VAL A 344 13.25 16.71 -10.92
N THR A 345 12.79 17.87 -11.40
CA THR A 345 13.58 19.11 -11.44
C THR A 345 13.55 19.86 -10.12
N GLY A 346 14.72 20.18 -9.56
CA GLY A 346 14.86 21.12 -8.44
C GLY A 346 14.52 20.58 -7.04
N GLY A 347 14.21 19.28 -6.92
CA GLY A 347 13.91 18.61 -5.66
C GLY A 347 14.88 17.46 -5.36
N MET A 348 15.09 17.16 -4.07
CA MET A 348 15.75 15.93 -3.63
C MET A 348 14.84 14.71 -3.89
N PRO A 349 15.37 13.50 -4.16
CA PRO A 349 14.56 12.32 -4.45
C PRO A 349 13.55 12.02 -3.33
N SER A 350 12.31 11.70 -3.70
CA SER A 350 11.28 11.25 -2.76
C SER A 350 11.33 9.73 -2.59
N SER A 351 10.98 9.22 -1.42
CA SER A 351 10.77 7.80 -1.13
C SER A 351 9.62 7.27 -1.97
N SER A 352 9.76 6.05 -2.48
CA SER A 352 8.72 5.35 -3.24
C SER A 352 7.43 5.21 -2.43
N ASN A 353 6.31 5.65 -3.02
CA ASN A 353 4.96 5.34 -2.54
C ASN A 353 4.52 3.93 -2.96
N LEU A 354 3.33 3.48 -2.54
CA LEU A 354 2.80 2.14 -2.86
C LEU A 354 2.83 1.84 -4.37
N ALA A 355 2.29 2.74 -5.18
CA ALA A 355 2.24 2.56 -6.64
C ALA A 355 3.63 2.47 -7.27
N GLN A 356 4.60 3.26 -6.79
CA GLN A 356 5.99 3.21 -7.25
C GLN A 356 6.69 1.92 -6.80
N LYS A 357 6.39 1.40 -5.60
CA LYS A 357 6.89 0.09 -5.14
C LYS A 357 6.45 -1.04 -6.07
N MET A 358 5.25 -0.98 -6.65
CA MET A 358 4.79 -1.96 -7.63
C MET A 358 5.64 -2.00 -8.92
N HIS A 359 6.38 -0.93 -9.20
CA HIS A 359 7.14 -0.73 -10.42
C HIS A 359 8.63 -0.45 -10.18
N LYS A 360 9.18 -0.95 -9.05
CA LYS A 360 10.60 -0.78 -8.70
C LYS A 360 11.53 -1.26 -9.83
N ASP A 361 11.21 -2.37 -10.45
CA ASP A 361 11.95 -2.94 -11.58
C ASP A 361 11.99 -2.00 -12.79
N ILE A 362 10.88 -1.32 -13.09
CA ILE A 362 10.77 -0.35 -14.19
C ILE A 362 11.47 0.97 -13.84
N LEU A 363 11.50 1.36 -12.57
CA LEU A 363 12.09 2.63 -12.10
C LEU A 363 13.60 2.55 -11.86
N THR A 364 14.09 1.40 -11.38
CA THR A 364 15.48 1.21 -10.92
C THR A 364 16.27 0.23 -11.79
N GLY A 365 15.60 -0.65 -12.53
CA GLY A 365 16.22 -1.76 -13.26
C GLY A 365 16.50 -2.98 -12.39
N GLU A 366 16.25 -2.89 -11.09
CA GLU A 366 16.48 -3.96 -10.12
C GLU A 366 15.17 -4.37 -9.41
N PRO A 367 14.65 -5.59 -9.64
CA PRO A 367 13.46 -6.06 -8.94
C PRO A 367 13.75 -6.31 -7.45
N TYR A 368 12.69 -6.48 -6.66
CA TYR A 368 12.81 -7.03 -5.31
C TYR A 368 13.30 -8.48 -5.35
N SER A 369 14.10 -8.86 -4.35
CA SER A 369 14.54 -10.24 -4.15
C SER A 369 13.39 -11.13 -3.70
N GLU A 370 13.50 -12.44 -3.95
CA GLU A 370 12.47 -13.40 -3.55
C GLU A 370 12.27 -13.45 -2.02
N GLU A 371 13.34 -13.25 -1.25
CA GLU A 371 13.27 -13.22 0.23
C GLU A 371 12.54 -11.98 0.75
N GLU A 372 12.77 -10.80 0.16
CA GLU A 372 12.02 -9.57 0.49
C GLU A 372 10.52 -9.76 0.24
N ILE A 373 10.15 -10.32 -0.92
CA ILE A 373 8.75 -10.57 -1.28
C ILE A 373 8.11 -11.59 -0.33
N LYS A 374 8.84 -12.65 0.03
CA LYS A 374 8.34 -13.70 0.92
C LYS A 374 8.09 -13.17 2.33
N GLN A 375 9.00 -12.35 2.86
CA GLN A 375 8.85 -11.71 4.17
C GLN A 375 7.67 -10.72 4.14
N ALA A 376 7.59 -9.87 3.11
CA ALA A 376 6.50 -8.91 2.95
C ALA A 376 5.13 -9.57 2.85
N LYS A 377 5.01 -10.70 2.14
CA LYS A 377 3.77 -11.48 2.05
C LYS A 377 3.35 -12.07 3.40
N LYS A 378 4.33 -12.52 4.20
CA LYS A 378 4.06 -13.04 5.54
C LYS A 378 3.52 -11.94 6.46
N GLU A 379 4.17 -10.78 6.47
CA GLU A 379 3.75 -9.62 7.28
C GLU A 379 2.38 -9.10 6.84
N ALA A 380 2.12 -9.02 5.53
CA ALA A 380 0.81 -8.65 5.00
C ALA A 380 -0.29 -9.65 5.43
N SER A 381 -0.03 -10.96 5.33
CA SER A 381 -1.00 -11.98 5.73
C SER A 381 -1.37 -11.87 7.22
N GLU A 382 -0.39 -11.63 8.10
CA GLU A 382 -0.63 -11.47 9.54
C GLU A 382 -1.48 -10.22 9.85
N ALA A 383 -1.28 -9.12 9.12
CA ALA A 383 -2.07 -7.91 9.26
C ALA A 383 -3.51 -8.06 8.71
N LEU A 384 -3.66 -8.81 7.62
CA LEU A 384 -4.94 -8.95 6.92
C LEU A 384 -5.93 -9.87 7.65
N ASP A 385 -5.49 -10.80 8.50
CA ASP A 385 -6.39 -11.67 9.28
C ASP A 385 -7.40 -10.87 10.12
N THR A 386 -6.98 -9.75 10.68
CA THR A 386 -7.86 -8.84 11.43
C THR A 386 -8.89 -8.19 10.50
N ALA A 387 -8.47 -7.75 9.31
CA ALA A 387 -9.34 -7.16 8.30
C ALA A 387 -10.38 -8.17 7.77
N TYR A 388 -10.00 -9.44 7.59
CA TYR A 388 -10.93 -10.48 7.15
C TYR A 388 -11.92 -10.91 8.23
N THR A 389 -11.52 -10.89 9.50
CA THR A 389 -12.45 -11.11 10.62
C THR A 389 -13.52 -10.02 10.66
N LYS A 390 -13.10 -8.77 10.46
CA LYS A 390 -13.99 -7.61 10.34
C LYS A 390 -14.91 -7.71 9.12
N LEU A 391 -14.38 -8.10 7.97
CA LEU A 391 -15.16 -8.36 6.76
C LEU A 391 -16.24 -9.42 6.97
N ASP A 392 -15.91 -10.54 7.62
CA ASP A 392 -16.89 -11.61 7.87
C ASP A 392 -18.05 -11.10 8.73
N ALA A 393 -17.75 -10.36 9.81
CA ALA A 393 -18.75 -9.72 10.66
C ALA A 393 -19.57 -8.64 9.93
N PHE A 394 -18.93 -7.88 9.02
CA PHE A 394 -19.63 -6.92 8.16
C PHE A 394 -20.58 -7.62 7.20
N LEU A 395 -20.16 -8.72 6.56
CA LEU A 395 -21.02 -9.45 5.62
C LEU A 395 -22.20 -10.11 6.32
N ASP A 396 -22.04 -10.61 7.55
CA ASP A 396 -23.17 -11.10 8.35
C ASP A 396 -24.22 -10.00 8.62
N ASP A 397 -23.75 -8.80 8.97
CA ASP A 397 -24.61 -7.64 9.17
C ASP A 397 -25.24 -7.14 7.86
N PHE A 398 -24.47 -7.11 6.78
CA PHE A 398 -24.92 -6.72 5.44
C PHE A 398 -26.02 -7.64 4.92
N ILE A 399 -25.84 -8.96 5.04
CA ILE A 399 -26.83 -9.96 4.62
C ILE A 399 -28.09 -9.86 5.48
N SER A 400 -27.94 -9.69 6.79
CA SER A 400 -29.08 -9.62 7.71
C SER A 400 -29.87 -8.31 7.62
N ASN A 401 -29.21 -7.20 7.26
CA ASN A 401 -29.78 -5.86 7.24
C ASN A 401 -29.58 -5.18 5.87
N LYS A 402 -29.81 -5.90 4.78
CA LYS A 402 -29.55 -5.46 3.40
C LYS A 402 -30.17 -4.08 3.09
N ASP A 403 -31.38 -3.82 3.55
CA ASP A 403 -32.09 -2.55 3.37
C ASP A 403 -31.35 -1.32 3.97
N LEU A 404 -30.48 -1.51 4.95
CA LEU A 404 -29.66 -0.43 5.52
C LEU A 404 -28.50 -0.03 4.62
N TYR A 405 -28.01 -0.97 3.80
CA TYR A 405 -26.77 -0.83 3.03
C TYR A 405 -27.01 -0.77 1.52
N VAL A 406 -28.25 -0.87 1.07
CA VAL A 406 -28.61 -0.94 -0.34
C VAL A 406 -29.68 0.10 -0.66
N SER A 407 -29.44 0.90 -1.70
CA SER A 407 -30.41 1.84 -2.25
C SER A 407 -30.74 1.44 -3.69
N GLY A 408 -31.90 0.81 -3.89
CA GLY A 408 -32.26 0.22 -5.18
C GLY A 408 -31.39 -1.01 -5.48
N ASN A 409 -30.64 -0.98 -6.59
CA ASN A 409 -29.76 -2.09 -7.00
C ASN A 409 -28.27 -1.83 -6.71
N SER A 410 -27.96 -0.77 -5.96
CA SER A 410 -26.59 -0.33 -5.68
C SER A 410 -26.36 -0.19 -4.17
N ILE A 411 -25.11 -0.28 -3.75
CA ILE A 411 -24.73 -0.03 -2.36
C ILE A 411 -25.00 1.43 -1.95
N ASP A 412 -25.40 1.64 -0.70
CA ASP A 412 -25.36 2.94 -0.04
C ASP A 412 -23.95 3.17 0.54
N GLU A 413 -23.16 3.93 -0.22
CA GLU A 413 -21.79 4.27 0.14
C GLU A 413 -21.67 4.98 1.50
N ILE A 414 -22.67 5.76 1.91
CA ILE A 414 -22.66 6.52 3.16
C ILE A 414 -22.97 5.60 4.34
N ALA A 415 -23.87 4.63 4.16
CA ALA A 415 -24.14 3.61 5.17
C ALA A 415 -22.89 2.76 5.47
N ILE A 416 -22.16 2.35 4.43
CA ILE A 416 -20.89 1.63 4.58
C ILE A 416 -19.81 2.51 5.21
N GLU A 417 -19.71 3.80 4.83
CA GLU A 417 -18.78 4.75 5.47
C GLU A 417 -19.03 4.85 6.97
N ASN A 418 -20.28 5.04 7.38
CA ASN A 418 -20.65 5.11 8.79
C ASN A 418 -20.30 3.83 9.56
N ARG A 419 -20.48 2.66 8.93
CA ARG A 419 -20.13 1.36 9.52
C ARG A 419 -18.62 1.22 9.72
N VAL A 420 -17.82 1.64 8.74
CA VAL A 420 -16.34 1.63 8.81
C VAL A 420 -15.83 2.60 9.87
N LEU A 421 -16.32 3.84 9.87
CA LEU A 421 -15.91 4.86 10.84
C LEU A 421 -16.20 4.42 12.27
N LYS A 422 -17.33 3.73 12.51
CA LYS A 422 -17.64 3.18 13.83
C LYS A 422 -16.57 2.18 14.30
N GLU A 423 -16.03 1.34 13.43
CA GLU A 423 -14.98 0.37 13.79
C GLU A 423 -13.63 1.04 14.03
N VAL A 424 -13.20 1.87 13.07
CA VAL A 424 -11.88 2.53 13.14
C VAL A 424 -11.82 3.47 14.35
N VAL A 425 -12.90 4.19 14.63
CA VAL A 425 -12.95 5.11 15.78
C VAL A 425 -12.86 4.35 17.11
N ILE A 426 -13.48 3.17 17.24
CA ILE A 426 -13.41 2.38 18.48
C ILE A 426 -11.96 1.98 18.77
N GLU A 427 -11.23 1.53 17.75
CA GLU A 427 -9.83 1.11 17.88
C GLU A 427 -8.91 2.30 18.14
N ALA A 428 -9.09 3.38 17.38
CA ALA A 428 -8.34 4.60 17.57
C ALA A 428 -8.53 5.19 18.98
N LYS A 429 -9.76 5.19 19.51
CA LYS A 429 -10.04 5.61 20.89
C LYS A 429 -9.26 4.79 21.91
N ALA A 430 -9.24 3.47 21.76
CA ALA A 430 -8.54 2.58 22.69
C ALA A 430 -7.02 2.82 22.67
N LEU A 431 -6.44 2.95 21.48
CA LEU A 431 -5.01 3.22 21.29
C LEU A 431 -4.60 4.58 21.87
N VAL A 432 -5.32 5.65 21.52
CA VAL A 432 -5.04 7.00 22.04
C VAL A 432 -5.13 7.05 23.56
N LEU A 433 -6.11 6.36 24.14
CA LEU A 433 -6.28 6.28 25.59
C LEU A 433 -5.13 5.52 26.27
N GLU A 434 -4.69 4.40 25.68
CA GLU A 434 -3.54 3.63 26.16
C GLU A 434 -2.25 4.47 26.12
N GLU A 435 -1.97 5.11 24.98
CA GLU A 435 -0.79 5.95 24.80
C GLU A 435 -0.78 7.16 25.74
N TYR A 436 -1.92 7.83 25.89
CA TYR A 436 -2.06 8.98 26.80
C TYR A 436 -1.81 8.54 28.25
N ASN A 437 -2.46 7.46 28.70
CA ASN A 437 -2.29 6.95 30.05
C ASN A 437 -0.86 6.52 30.36
N LYS A 438 -0.18 5.89 29.40
CA LYS A 438 1.23 5.53 29.52
C LYS A 438 2.14 6.75 29.60
N LYS A 439 1.90 7.76 28.76
CA LYS A 439 2.73 8.98 28.70
C LYS A 439 2.60 9.85 29.95
N PHE A 440 1.39 10.00 30.47
CA PHE A 440 1.12 10.87 31.63
C PHE A 440 0.97 10.14 32.95
N ASN A 441 1.14 8.81 32.95
CA ASN A 441 0.91 7.95 34.11
C ASN A 441 -0.49 8.17 34.72
N THR A 442 -1.52 8.23 33.86
CA THR A 442 -2.93 8.43 34.21
C THR A 442 -3.75 7.15 34.01
N VAL A 443 -5.03 7.17 34.41
CA VAL A 443 -5.93 6.00 34.34
C VAL A 443 -7.31 6.42 33.81
N TYR A 444 -7.34 7.19 32.73
CA TYR A 444 -8.61 7.53 32.06
C TYR A 444 -9.20 6.28 31.40
N THR A 445 -10.51 6.11 31.48
CA THR A 445 -11.26 5.01 30.83
C THR A 445 -12.07 5.48 29.63
N ASP A 446 -12.39 6.77 29.56
CA ASP A 446 -13.02 7.42 28.41
C ASP A 446 -12.10 8.52 27.88
N ILE A 447 -11.96 8.59 26.55
CA ILE A 447 -11.18 9.63 25.89
C ILE A 447 -11.76 11.01 26.19
N GLU A 448 -13.09 11.15 26.32
CA GLU A 448 -13.73 12.45 26.55
C GLU A 448 -13.43 13.06 27.93
N ASP A 449 -12.99 12.24 28.88
CA ASP A 449 -12.63 12.67 30.23
C ASP A 449 -11.25 13.35 30.30
N ILE A 450 -10.47 13.31 29.21
CA ILE A 450 -9.16 13.96 29.12
C ILE A 450 -9.33 15.49 29.12
N PRO A 451 -8.82 16.21 30.14
CA PRO A 451 -9.05 17.64 30.30
C PRO A 451 -8.27 18.47 29.27
N SER A 452 -8.82 19.62 28.89
CA SER A 452 -8.06 20.64 28.15
C SER A 452 -7.04 21.30 29.06
N SER A 453 -5.80 20.81 29.08
CA SER A 453 -4.69 21.51 29.73
C SER A 453 -4.03 22.49 28.74
N SER A 454 -3.32 23.51 29.24
CA SER A 454 -2.73 24.58 28.41
C SER A 454 -1.68 24.11 27.39
N SER A 455 -1.27 22.84 27.46
CA SER A 455 -0.18 22.28 26.67
C SER A 455 -0.58 21.06 25.83
N TYR A 456 -1.84 20.59 25.91
CA TYR A 456 -2.30 19.37 25.23
C TYR A 456 -3.74 19.47 24.74
N THR A 457 -4.01 18.86 23.58
CA THR A 457 -5.32 18.73 22.95
C THR A 457 -6.29 18.01 23.90
N SER A 458 -7.52 18.50 24.03
CA SER A 458 -8.53 17.83 24.85
C SER A 458 -8.98 16.51 24.22
N GLY A 459 -9.49 15.59 25.04
CA GLY A 459 -10.03 14.32 24.56
C GLY A 459 -11.08 14.44 23.46
N LYS A 460 -11.97 15.44 23.58
CA LYS A 460 -12.96 15.78 22.54
C LYS A 460 -12.32 16.24 21.24
N ALA A 461 -11.26 17.05 21.31
CA ALA A 461 -10.58 17.51 20.12
C ALA A 461 -9.78 16.37 19.44
N MET A 462 -9.17 15.47 20.22
CA MET A 462 -8.57 14.24 19.69
C MET A 462 -9.62 13.38 18.97
N LEU A 463 -10.78 13.16 19.60
CA LEU A 463 -11.86 12.41 19.00
C LEU A 463 -12.38 13.03 17.69
N ASN A 464 -12.54 14.36 17.65
CA ASN A 464 -12.92 15.06 16.43
C ASN A 464 -11.89 14.84 15.30
N SER A 465 -10.59 14.87 15.62
CA SER A 465 -9.54 14.59 14.64
C SER A 465 -9.63 13.18 14.10
N ILE A 466 -9.87 12.17 14.96
CA ILE A 466 -10.03 10.78 14.53
C ILE A 466 -11.15 10.64 13.50
N TYR A 467 -12.34 11.19 13.81
CA TYR A 467 -13.47 11.18 12.87
C TYR A 467 -13.16 11.94 11.58
N THR A 468 -12.51 13.10 11.69
CA THR A 468 -12.17 13.96 10.55
C THR A 468 -11.20 13.25 9.61
N TYR A 469 -10.14 12.65 10.13
CA TYR A 469 -9.15 11.94 9.32
C TYR A 469 -9.73 10.71 8.63
N GLY A 470 -10.51 9.90 9.35
CA GLY A 470 -11.17 8.73 8.77
C GLY A 470 -12.14 9.09 7.64
N SER A 471 -13.05 10.04 7.88
CA SER A 471 -14.05 10.46 6.88
C SER A 471 -13.40 11.20 5.70
N ALA A 472 -12.39 12.06 5.96
CA ALA A 472 -11.65 12.73 4.89
C ALA A 472 -10.88 11.74 4.00
N GLY A 473 -10.31 10.68 4.58
CA GLY A 473 -9.68 9.59 3.83
C GLY A 473 -10.67 8.90 2.89
N ILE A 474 -11.82 8.47 3.42
CA ILE A 474 -12.89 7.81 2.64
C ILE A 474 -13.46 8.73 1.57
N GLY A 475 -13.74 10.00 1.90
CA GLY A 475 -14.21 10.99 0.94
C GLY A 475 -13.22 11.22 -0.20
N SER A 476 -11.92 11.32 0.13
CA SER A 476 -10.85 11.45 -0.88
C SER A 476 -10.76 10.20 -1.75
N PHE A 477 -10.85 9.01 -1.16
CA PHE A 477 -10.86 7.74 -1.89
C PHE A 477 -11.98 7.70 -2.93
N ARG A 478 -13.21 8.04 -2.54
CA ARG A 478 -14.36 8.05 -3.47
C ARG A 478 -14.18 9.05 -4.62
N ALA A 479 -13.71 10.26 -4.31
CA ALA A 479 -13.45 11.28 -5.31
C ALA A 479 -12.36 10.83 -6.30
N LEU A 480 -11.27 10.24 -5.81
CA LEU A 480 -10.16 9.77 -6.63
C LEU A 480 -10.53 8.52 -7.45
N LYS A 481 -11.32 7.59 -6.90
CA LYS A 481 -11.83 6.43 -7.64
C LYS A 481 -12.71 6.90 -8.81
N THR A 482 -13.58 7.88 -8.57
CA THR A 482 -14.44 8.48 -9.60
C THR A 482 -13.62 9.19 -10.67
N LEU A 483 -12.64 10.00 -10.27
CA LEU A 483 -11.70 10.68 -11.16
C LEU A 483 -10.95 9.68 -12.05
N GLY A 484 -10.45 8.59 -11.46
CA GLY A 484 -9.74 7.52 -12.17
C GLY A 484 -10.59 6.88 -13.28
N ILE A 485 -11.85 6.58 -12.98
CA ILE A 485 -12.75 5.93 -13.95
C ILE A 485 -13.24 6.92 -15.01
N GLN A 486 -13.73 8.08 -14.62
CA GLN A 486 -14.44 9.01 -15.53
C GLN A 486 -13.50 9.88 -16.35
N ASP A 487 -12.48 10.45 -15.71
CA ASP A 487 -11.62 11.45 -16.35
C ASP A 487 -10.30 10.84 -16.87
N ARG A 488 -9.79 9.79 -16.21
CA ARG A 488 -8.55 9.11 -16.60
C ARG A 488 -8.76 7.84 -17.43
N GLY A 489 -9.97 7.31 -17.50
CA GLY A 489 -10.28 6.08 -18.25
C GLY A 489 -9.62 4.82 -17.68
N TYR A 490 -9.29 4.80 -16.39
CA TYR A 490 -8.76 3.63 -15.70
C TYR A 490 -9.84 2.54 -15.57
N ASN A 491 -9.43 1.27 -15.62
CA ASN A 491 -10.31 0.16 -15.25
C ASN A 491 -10.58 0.16 -13.73
N GLU A 492 -11.54 -0.64 -13.27
CA GLU A 492 -11.93 -0.69 -11.84
C GLU A 492 -10.74 -0.98 -10.90
N ASN A 493 -9.81 -1.85 -11.30
CA ASN A 493 -8.66 -2.23 -10.48
C ASN A 493 -7.59 -1.12 -10.42
N ASP A 494 -7.28 -0.49 -11.55
CA ASP A 494 -6.31 0.60 -11.63
C ASP A 494 -6.83 1.83 -10.87
N ALA A 495 -8.13 2.13 -10.99
CA ALA A 495 -8.78 3.19 -10.22
C ALA A 495 -8.75 2.91 -8.72
N LEU A 496 -8.93 1.65 -8.30
CA LEU A 496 -8.81 1.23 -6.90
C LEU A 496 -7.39 1.42 -6.37
N ILE A 497 -6.35 1.00 -7.12
CA ILE A 497 -4.94 1.19 -6.75
C ILE A 497 -4.63 2.68 -6.55
N PHE A 498 -4.99 3.50 -7.56
CA PHE A 498 -4.78 4.94 -7.51
C PHE A 498 -5.47 5.59 -6.31
N ALA A 499 -6.76 5.31 -6.13
CA ALA A 499 -7.55 5.90 -5.07
C ALA A 499 -7.02 5.51 -3.69
N THR A 500 -6.71 4.23 -3.46
CA THR A 500 -6.16 3.76 -2.18
C THR A 500 -4.79 4.37 -1.91
N SER A 501 -3.90 4.39 -2.91
CA SER A 501 -2.53 4.91 -2.72
C SER A 501 -2.51 6.42 -2.46
N ALA A 502 -3.37 7.21 -3.10
CA ALA A 502 -3.34 8.65 -2.97
C ALA A 502 -4.16 9.17 -1.77
N SER A 503 -5.30 8.56 -1.46
CA SER A 503 -6.16 8.99 -0.34
C SER A 503 -5.61 8.65 1.05
N SER A 504 -4.75 7.64 1.14
CA SER A 504 -4.14 7.19 2.39
C SER A 504 -2.98 8.07 2.88
N LEU A 505 -2.49 8.99 2.03
CA LEU A 505 -1.33 9.84 2.35
C LEU A 505 -1.68 10.90 3.41
N GLY A 506 -0.87 10.95 4.48
CA GLY A 506 -0.87 12.06 5.43
C GLY A 506 -0.11 13.27 4.92
N ILE A 507 -0.21 14.40 5.64
CA ILE A 507 0.49 15.64 5.26
C ILE A 507 2.01 15.42 5.23
N ILE A 508 2.54 14.58 6.11
CA ILE A 508 3.98 14.36 6.24
C ILE A 508 4.56 13.48 5.13
N ASP A 509 3.74 12.62 4.52
CA ASP A 509 4.13 11.80 3.37
C ASP A 509 4.24 12.61 2.09
N GLN A 510 3.62 13.80 2.05
CA GLN A 510 3.73 14.75 0.95
C GLN A 510 5.02 15.57 1.01
N LEU A 511 5.78 15.52 2.13
CA LEU A 511 7.06 16.20 2.23
C LEU A 511 8.16 15.44 1.46
N PRO A 512 9.09 16.15 0.79
CA PRO A 512 10.29 15.53 0.24
C PRO A 512 11.02 14.72 1.31
N THR A 513 11.54 13.55 0.94
CA THR A 513 12.09 12.60 1.92
C THR A 513 13.31 13.12 2.66
N SER A 514 14.11 13.99 2.04
CA SER A 514 15.19 14.68 2.74
C SER A 514 14.70 15.65 3.80
N VAL A 515 13.60 16.38 3.56
CA VAL A 515 12.97 17.28 4.53
C VAL A 515 12.34 16.47 5.64
N ARG A 516 11.56 15.44 5.31
CA ARG A 516 10.96 14.52 6.28
C ARG A 516 12.02 13.84 7.14
N GLY A 517 13.07 13.32 6.52
CA GLY A 517 14.20 12.67 7.18
C GLY A 517 14.95 13.62 8.10
N SER A 518 15.26 14.84 7.63
CA SER A 518 15.94 15.84 8.45
C SER A 518 15.09 16.32 9.62
N LEU A 519 13.79 16.54 9.41
CA LEU A 519 12.86 16.93 10.47
C LEU A 519 12.68 15.80 11.51
N ASN A 520 12.68 14.53 11.07
CA ASN A 520 12.62 13.37 11.95
C ASN A 520 13.93 13.21 12.74
N GLU A 521 15.08 13.36 12.07
CA GLU A 521 16.41 13.39 12.70
C GLU A 521 16.45 14.48 13.79
N MET A 522 15.96 15.69 13.49
CA MET A 522 15.86 16.78 14.47
C MET A 522 14.91 16.49 15.64
N GLY A 523 13.80 15.77 15.40
CA GLY A 523 12.87 15.35 16.46
C GLY A 523 13.44 14.27 17.38
N GLN A 524 14.32 13.41 16.87
CA GLN A 524 14.94 12.33 17.65
C GLN A 524 16.26 12.75 18.30
N MET A 525 16.90 13.79 17.77
CA MET A 525 18.21 14.28 18.20
C MET A 525 18.27 14.54 19.71
N ASN A 526 19.25 13.93 20.39
CA ASN A 526 19.60 14.29 21.77
C ASN A 526 20.58 15.47 21.74
N THR A 527 20.05 16.68 21.64
CA THR A 527 20.83 17.90 21.49
C THR A 527 21.81 18.11 22.65
N TYR A 528 21.42 17.79 23.89
CA TYR A 528 22.32 17.89 25.04
C TYR A 528 23.48 16.90 24.95
N GLY A 529 23.21 15.64 24.62
CA GLY A 529 24.25 14.63 24.44
C GLY A 529 25.22 14.99 23.32
N ILE A 530 24.73 15.57 22.22
CA ILE A 530 25.60 15.99 21.11
C ILE A 530 26.45 17.19 21.49
N PHE A 531 25.87 18.25 22.07
CA PHE A 531 26.64 19.42 22.48
C PHE A 531 27.63 19.11 23.60
N VAL A 532 27.26 18.27 24.56
CA VAL A 532 28.14 17.92 25.69
C VAL A 532 29.14 16.85 25.27
N GLY A 533 28.69 15.69 24.77
CA GLY A 533 29.55 14.58 24.37
C GLY A 533 30.42 14.93 23.16
N VAL A 534 29.82 15.17 22.00
CA VAL A 534 30.56 15.35 20.74
C VAL A 534 31.33 16.68 20.73
N VAL A 535 30.65 17.80 20.99
CA VAL A 535 31.27 19.13 20.85
C VAL A 535 32.13 19.49 22.06
N SER A 536 31.63 19.32 23.29
CA SER A 536 32.38 19.76 24.48
C SER A 536 33.51 18.78 24.81
N PHE A 537 33.23 17.50 25.07
CA PHE A 537 34.26 16.51 25.43
C PHE A 537 35.18 16.12 24.27
N GLY A 538 34.70 16.17 23.02
CA GLY A 538 35.49 15.84 21.83
C GLY A 538 36.36 16.98 21.32
N LEU A 539 35.95 18.24 21.49
CA LEU A 539 36.65 19.40 20.91
C LEU A 539 36.98 20.48 21.95
N ALA A 540 35.98 21.08 22.60
CA ALA A 540 36.19 22.29 23.40
C ALA A 540 37.05 22.03 24.64
N CYS A 541 36.77 20.96 25.38
CA CYS A 541 37.48 20.57 26.58
C CYS A 541 38.88 19.99 26.30
N VAL A 542 39.12 19.52 25.07
CA VAL A 542 40.41 18.96 24.62
C VAL A 542 41.38 20.07 24.21
N LEU A 543 40.88 21.22 23.74
CA LEU A 543 41.70 22.31 23.21
C LEU A 543 42.76 22.82 24.20
N LEU A 544 42.35 23.13 25.44
CA LEU A 544 43.27 23.67 26.45
C LEU A 544 44.30 22.63 26.93
N PRO A 545 43.90 21.39 27.31
CA PRO A 545 44.84 20.31 27.59
C PRO A 545 45.81 20.05 26.44
N LEU A 546 45.35 20.03 25.19
CA LEU A 546 46.20 19.80 24.01
C LEU A 546 47.38 20.78 23.95
N VAL A 547 47.13 22.08 24.15
CA VAL A 547 48.21 23.09 24.17
C VAL A 547 49.17 22.85 25.35
N TYR A 548 48.62 22.54 26.52
CA TYR A 548 49.42 22.22 27.71
C TYR A 548 50.32 21.00 27.50
N THR A 549 49.78 19.90 26.95
CA THR A 549 50.51 18.66 26.66
C THR A 549 51.65 18.88 25.67
N ILE A 550 51.44 19.70 24.62
CA ILE A 550 52.49 20.03 23.64
C ILE A 550 53.68 20.70 24.33
N VAL A 551 53.41 21.70 25.18
CA VAL A 551 54.46 22.44 25.89
C VAL A 551 55.14 21.56 26.92
N LEU A 552 54.37 20.81 27.71
CA LEU A 552 54.89 19.94 28.75
C LEU A 552 55.79 18.85 28.16
N SER A 553 55.30 18.12 27.16
CA SER A 553 56.06 17.03 26.52
C SER A 553 57.41 17.49 25.94
N SER A 554 57.47 18.69 25.36
CA SER A 554 58.74 19.30 24.90
C SER A 554 59.66 19.66 26.07
N ASN A 555 59.11 20.16 27.17
CA ASN A 555 59.89 20.53 28.36
C ASN A 555 60.45 19.32 29.12
N LEU A 556 59.76 18.16 29.07
CA LEU A 556 60.18 16.95 29.77
C LEU A 556 61.44 16.30 29.16
N VAL A 557 61.61 16.36 27.83
CA VAL A 557 62.73 15.70 27.12
C VAL A 557 63.54 16.67 26.27
N ALA A 558 63.00 17.17 25.14
CA ALA A 558 63.76 17.96 24.17
C ALA A 558 64.42 19.22 24.76
N SER A 559 63.73 19.94 25.66
CA SER A 559 64.27 21.16 26.29
C SER A 559 65.42 20.87 27.25
N LYS A 560 65.41 19.70 27.93
CA LYS A 560 66.53 19.28 28.80
C LYS A 560 67.76 18.85 28.01
N VAL A 561 67.56 18.32 26.81
CA VAL A 561 68.64 18.01 25.86
C VAL A 561 69.23 19.30 25.29
N GLU A 562 68.39 20.22 24.81
CA GLU A 562 68.83 21.49 24.20
C GLU A 562 69.59 22.39 25.17
N ASN A 563 69.15 22.46 26.44
CA ASN A 563 69.80 23.27 27.46
C ASN A 563 71.02 22.58 28.12
N GLY A 564 71.36 21.34 27.71
CA GLY A 564 72.45 20.56 28.29
C GLY A 564 72.23 20.09 29.74
N SER A 565 71.07 20.39 30.35
CA SER A 565 70.79 20.04 31.75
C SER A 565 70.69 18.52 31.97
N LEU A 566 70.35 17.77 30.92
CA LEU A 566 70.33 16.31 30.95
C LEU A 566 71.71 15.69 31.23
N ALA A 567 72.80 16.35 30.83
CA ALA A 567 74.16 15.85 31.07
C ALA A 567 74.43 15.68 32.57
N PHE A 568 73.99 16.65 33.38
CA PHE A 568 74.15 16.61 34.84
C PHE A 568 73.41 15.41 35.45
N THR A 569 72.18 15.14 35.02
CA THR A 569 71.41 13.98 35.50
C THR A 569 72.09 12.66 35.14
N LEU A 570 72.67 12.55 33.93
CA LEU A 570 73.34 11.33 33.46
C LEU A 570 74.73 11.09 34.08
N THR A 571 75.30 12.07 34.80
CA THR A 571 76.53 11.83 35.60
C THR A 571 76.28 11.05 36.88
N THR A 572 75.02 10.95 37.32
CA THR A 572 74.59 10.02 38.38
C THR A 572 74.38 8.62 37.80
N PRO A 573 74.43 7.52 38.59
CA PRO A 573 74.32 6.15 38.08
C PRO A 573 72.88 5.76 37.69
N ILE A 574 72.22 6.58 36.87
CA ILE A 574 70.86 6.40 36.34
C ILE A 574 70.95 6.08 34.85
N ARG A 575 70.20 5.06 34.39
CA ARG A 575 70.15 4.68 32.97
C ARG A 575 69.30 5.66 32.17
N ARG A 576 69.64 5.88 30.89
CA ARG A 576 68.86 6.73 29.96
C ARG A 576 67.42 6.25 29.81
N THR A 577 67.22 4.95 29.64
CA THR A 577 65.90 4.30 29.67
C THR A 577 65.10 4.63 30.92
N THR A 578 65.71 4.59 32.11
CA THR A 578 65.04 4.91 33.36
C THR A 578 64.56 6.36 33.37
N PHE A 579 65.41 7.31 32.95
CA PHE A 579 65.04 8.72 32.86
C PHE A 579 63.83 8.94 31.93
N VAL A 580 63.92 8.50 30.67
CA VAL A 580 62.86 8.71 29.67
C VAL A 580 61.57 8.01 30.07
N PHE A 581 61.66 6.82 30.66
CA PHE A 581 60.49 6.10 31.16
C PHE A 581 59.80 6.85 32.30
N THR A 582 60.54 7.43 33.24
CA THR A 582 59.95 8.24 34.31
C THR A 582 59.25 9.48 33.76
N GLU A 583 59.83 10.15 32.77
CA GLU A 583 59.21 11.31 32.11
C GLU A 583 57.94 10.91 31.34
N ALA A 584 57.94 9.75 30.67
CA ALA A 584 56.74 9.20 30.01
C ALA A 584 55.62 8.90 31.02
N VAL A 585 55.95 8.24 32.14
CA VAL A 585 54.99 7.93 33.21
C VAL A 585 54.44 9.22 33.81
N TYR A 586 55.28 10.23 34.03
CA TYR A 586 54.83 11.53 34.53
C TYR A 586 53.85 12.22 33.57
N LEU A 587 54.11 12.20 32.27
CA LEU A 587 53.22 12.77 31.26
C LEU A 587 51.86 12.03 31.26
N ILE A 588 51.87 10.69 31.24
CA ILE A 588 50.65 9.87 31.28
C ILE A 588 49.84 10.15 32.56
N LEU A 589 50.48 10.19 33.72
CA LEU A 589 49.80 10.47 34.99
C LEU A 589 49.19 11.87 35.02
N THR A 590 49.84 12.84 34.37
CA THR A 590 49.32 14.21 34.27
C THR A 590 48.07 14.26 33.38
N GLU A 591 48.05 13.56 32.25
CA GLU A 591 46.86 13.44 31.40
C GLU A 591 45.70 12.73 32.12
N ILE A 592 45.99 11.64 32.84
CA ILE A 592 44.98 10.95 33.65
C ILE A 592 44.41 11.89 34.73
N PHE A 593 45.27 12.66 35.40
CA PHE A 593 44.83 13.64 36.40
C PHE A 593 43.92 14.71 35.78
N LEU A 594 44.29 15.27 34.62
CA LEU A 594 43.45 16.22 33.89
C LEU A 594 42.11 15.59 33.48
N GLY A 595 42.11 14.33 33.03
CA GLY A 595 40.90 13.58 32.72
C GLY A 595 39.98 13.38 33.92
N VAL A 596 40.54 13.07 35.11
CA VAL A 596 39.77 12.98 36.36
C VAL A 596 39.20 14.34 36.77
N CYS A 597 39.97 15.43 36.62
CA CYS A 597 39.47 16.77 36.86
C CYS A 597 38.32 17.14 35.91
N LEU A 598 38.43 16.79 34.63
CA LEU A 598 37.38 16.99 33.65
C LEU A 598 36.10 16.22 34.03
N PHE A 599 36.25 14.95 34.42
CA PHE A 599 35.13 14.11 34.86
C PHE A 599 34.41 14.69 36.08
N LEU A 600 35.16 15.04 37.14
CA LEU A 600 34.58 15.62 38.35
C LEU A 600 33.93 16.98 38.07
N GLY A 601 34.58 17.82 37.25
CA GLY A 601 34.03 19.09 36.82
C GLY A 601 32.72 18.92 36.05
N ALA A 602 32.63 17.93 35.17
CA ALA A 602 31.42 17.61 34.42
C ALA A 602 30.28 17.15 35.34
N LEU A 603 30.55 16.29 36.33
CA LEU A 603 29.55 15.86 37.31
C LEU A 603 29.00 17.03 38.13
N VAL A 604 29.88 17.90 38.62
CA VAL A 604 29.48 19.11 39.36
C VAL A 604 28.67 20.04 38.46
N SER A 605 29.10 20.26 37.21
CA SER A 605 28.40 21.13 36.26
C SER A 605 27.00 20.61 35.92
N ARG A 606 26.83 19.28 35.79
CA ARG A 606 25.53 18.63 35.59
C ARG A 606 24.62 18.86 36.79
N GLU A 607 25.12 18.64 38.00
CA GLU A 607 24.32 18.81 39.23
C GLU A 607 23.85 20.26 39.42
N ILE A 608 24.73 21.24 39.15
CA ILE A 608 24.36 22.66 39.14
C ILE A 608 23.29 22.92 38.06
N GLY A 609 23.46 22.36 36.85
CA GLY A 609 22.51 22.52 35.75
C GLY A 609 21.11 21.99 36.09
N ILE A 610 21.02 20.85 36.77
CA ILE A 610 19.75 20.28 37.24
C ILE A 610 19.10 21.20 38.28
N GLN A 611 19.87 21.71 39.25
CA GLN A 611 19.36 22.58 40.30
C GLN A 611 18.89 23.96 39.79
N VAL A 612 19.44 24.44 38.67
CA VAL A 612 19.04 25.71 38.03
C VAL A 612 17.81 25.55 37.11
N GLY A 613 17.24 24.33 37.03
CA GLY A 613 15.99 24.05 36.31
C GLY A 613 16.14 23.23 35.04
N GLY A 614 17.29 22.59 34.81
CA GLY A 614 17.52 21.66 33.70
C GLY A 614 17.13 20.22 34.03
N GLY A 615 15.87 19.95 34.37
CA GLY A 615 15.39 18.59 34.69
C GLY A 615 15.67 17.56 33.60
N ASP A 616 15.59 17.98 32.33
CA ASP A 616 15.84 17.15 31.14
C ASP A 616 17.28 16.60 31.04
N LEU A 617 18.24 17.19 31.77
CA LEU A 617 19.62 16.71 31.86
C LEU A 617 19.70 15.34 32.56
N ILE A 618 18.66 14.94 33.29
CA ILE A 618 18.60 13.63 33.95
C ILE A 618 18.52 12.51 32.91
N GLU A 619 17.61 12.66 31.93
CA GLU A 619 17.39 11.69 30.86
C GLU A 619 18.33 11.88 29.68
N SER A 620 18.60 13.13 29.28
CA SER A 620 19.38 13.44 28.08
C SER A 620 20.89 13.24 28.27
N LEU A 621 21.37 13.23 29.52
CA LEU A 621 22.79 13.12 29.84
C LEU A 621 23.00 12.26 31.09
N SER A 622 23.03 10.95 30.89
CA SER A 622 23.20 10.00 31.98
C SER A 622 24.61 10.07 32.58
N ILE A 623 24.75 9.69 33.86
CA ILE A 623 26.06 9.62 34.52
C ILE A 623 26.96 8.59 33.82
N HIS A 624 26.36 7.53 33.29
CA HIS A 624 27.05 6.51 32.50
C HIS A 624 27.71 7.13 31.27
N ASP A 625 26.98 7.93 30.49
CA ASP A 625 27.49 8.52 29.25
C ASP A 625 28.57 9.56 29.53
N ILE A 626 28.40 10.38 30.57
CA ILE A 626 29.45 11.32 31.03
C ILE A 626 30.74 10.57 31.39
N SER A 627 30.61 9.43 32.05
CA SER A 627 31.77 8.61 32.44
C SER A 627 32.50 8.10 31.19
N LEU A 628 31.76 7.63 30.19
CA LEU A 628 32.32 7.19 28.92
C LEU A 628 32.94 8.36 28.13
N TYR A 629 32.28 9.51 28.03
CA TYR A 629 32.85 10.69 27.38
C TYR A 629 34.16 11.14 28.02
N ALA A 630 34.20 11.21 29.36
CA ALA A 630 35.40 11.60 30.07
C ALA A 630 36.52 10.57 29.90
N PHE A 631 36.18 9.28 29.94
CA PHE A 631 37.13 8.20 29.72
C PHE A 631 37.72 8.23 28.31
N GLY A 632 36.88 8.41 27.28
CA GLY A 632 37.32 8.49 25.89
C GLY A 632 38.17 9.73 25.62
N SER A 633 37.78 10.89 26.15
CA SER A 633 38.54 12.14 26.04
C SER A 633 39.91 12.03 26.74
N CYS A 634 39.96 11.36 27.90
CA CYS A 634 41.21 11.05 28.60
C CYS A 634 42.14 10.16 27.76
N LEU A 635 41.62 9.06 27.19
CA LEU A 635 42.40 8.17 26.32
C LEU A 635 42.90 8.87 25.05
N LEU A 636 42.07 9.73 24.46
CA LEU A 636 42.46 10.56 23.32
C LEU A 636 43.64 11.46 23.68
N MET A 637 43.60 12.12 24.84
CA MET A 637 44.70 12.94 25.34
C MET A 637 45.97 12.13 25.62
N VAL A 638 45.84 10.91 26.14
CA VAL A 638 46.98 9.98 26.29
C VAL A 638 47.58 9.62 24.91
N GLY A 639 46.77 9.39 23.87
CA GLY A 639 47.25 9.17 22.51
C GLY A 639 48.00 10.39 21.93
N ILE A 640 47.41 11.59 22.06
CA ILE A 640 47.99 12.87 21.62
C ILE A 640 49.33 13.14 22.34
N SER A 641 49.36 12.92 23.65
CA SER A 641 50.57 13.09 24.47
C SER A 641 51.70 12.14 24.05
N GLY A 642 51.37 10.90 23.64
CA GLY A 642 52.33 9.94 23.10
C GLY A 642 52.98 10.40 21.80
N ILE A 643 52.21 10.99 20.88
CA ILE A 643 52.74 11.58 19.64
C ILE A 643 53.68 12.76 19.93
N CYS A 644 53.29 13.64 20.86
CA CYS A 644 54.14 14.74 21.31
C CYS A 644 55.43 14.23 21.94
N PHE A 645 55.34 13.18 22.76
CA PHE A 645 56.46 12.57 23.45
C PHE A 645 57.46 11.92 22.49
N LEU A 646 56.95 11.18 21.49
CA LEU A 646 57.76 10.62 20.41
C LEU A 646 58.54 11.71 19.67
N SER A 647 57.87 12.80 19.28
CA SER A 647 58.53 13.95 18.64
C SER A 647 59.62 14.56 19.54
N SER A 648 59.32 14.73 20.83
CA SER A 648 60.26 15.24 21.84
C SER A 648 61.50 14.34 21.98
N CYS A 649 61.33 13.02 21.87
CA CYS A 649 62.44 12.06 21.89
C CYS A 649 63.25 12.07 20.58
N LEU A 650 62.60 12.24 19.43
CA LEU A 650 63.23 12.23 18.10
C LEU A 650 64.12 13.45 17.86
N PHE A 651 63.71 14.65 18.26
CA PHE A 651 64.43 15.89 17.98
C PHE A 651 65.29 16.38 19.16
N ASN A 652 66.39 17.08 18.86
CA ASN A 652 67.29 17.65 19.89
C ASN A 652 66.99 19.13 20.21
N LYS A 653 66.15 19.79 19.40
CA LYS A 653 65.75 21.19 19.60
C LYS A 653 64.27 21.22 19.95
N SER A 654 63.92 21.89 21.04
CA SER A 654 62.53 22.08 21.51
C SER A 654 61.64 22.68 20.42
N GLY A 655 62.12 23.69 19.69
CA GLY A 655 61.36 24.29 18.58
C GLY A 655 60.99 23.30 17.47
N LYS A 656 61.86 22.34 17.14
CA LYS A 656 61.57 21.29 16.15
C LYS A 656 60.60 20.25 16.70
N ALA A 657 60.76 19.88 17.98
CA ALA A 657 59.87 18.93 18.65
C ALA A 657 58.43 19.46 18.73
N ILE A 658 58.25 20.73 19.12
CA ILE A 658 56.94 21.41 19.15
C ILE A 658 56.39 21.56 17.74
N GLY A 659 57.22 21.95 16.77
CA GLY A 659 56.78 22.12 15.39
C GLY A 659 56.20 20.85 14.76
N VAL A 660 56.86 19.70 14.96
CA VAL A 660 56.40 18.42 14.38
C VAL A 660 55.30 17.78 15.22
N GLY A 661 55.52 17.59 16.52
CA GLY A 661 54.56 16.90 17.41
C GLY A 661 53.32 17.75 17.70
N GLY A 662 53.52 19.03 18.02
CA GLY A 662 52.42 19.96 18.23
C GLY A 662 51.70 20.35 16.94
N GLY A 663 52.45 20.62 15.87
CA GLY A 663 51.86 20.95 14.56
C GLY A 663 50.99 19.83 14.00
N LEU A 664 51.41 18.57 14.14
CA LEU A 664 50.61 17.41 13.73
C LEU A 664 49.31 17.30 14.54
N ASN A 665 49.36 17.42 15.87
CA ASN A 665 48.17 17.36 16.72
C ASN A 665 47.20 18.53 16.49
N ILE A 666 47.71 19.74 16.23
CA ILE A 666 46.86 20.88 15.84
C ILE A 666 46.22 20.63 14.47
N SER A 667 46.94 20.02 13.53
CA SER A 667 46.38 19.65 12.22
C SER A 667 45.24 18.62 12.37
N PHE A 668 45.42 17.61 13.24
CA PHE A 668 44.36 16.67 13.61
C PHE A 668 43.15 17.38 14.25
N PHE A 669 43.39 18.35 15.13
CA PHE A 669 42.31 19.11 15.76
C PHE A 669 41.49 19.92 14.74
N ILE A 670 42.15 20.63 13.81
CA ILE A 670 41.48 21.39 12.75
C ILE A 670 40.70 20.46 11.81
N ALA A 671 41.29 19.32 11.43
CA ALA A 671 40.59 18.30 10.64
C ALA A 671 39.34 17.80 11.37
N SER A 672 39.39 17.61 12.70
CA SER A 672 38.22 17.22 13.49
C SER A 672 37.10 18.28 13.50
N ILE A 673 37.45 19.58 13.54
CA ILE A 673 36.46 20.66 13.44
C ILE A 673 35.77 20.65 12.08
N LEU A 674 36.53 20.49 11.00
CA LEU A 674 35.95 20.39 9.65
C LEU A 674 35.11 19.13 9.50
N GLY A 675 35.58 18.01 10.05
CA GLY A 675 34.93 16.72 10.02
C GLY A 675 33.59 16.68 10.77
N LEU A 676 33.41 17.51 11.80
CA LEU A 676 32.14 17.64 12.54
C LEU A 676 30.97 18.00 11.62
N PHE A 677 31.18 18.86 10.62
CA PHE A 677 30.12 19.23 9.66
C PHE A 677 29.74 18.10 8.69
N GLY A 678 30.51 17.00 8.68
CA GLY A 678 30.21 15.80 7.92
C GLY A 678 29.60 14.66 8.73
N THR A 679 29.42 14.81 10.05
CA THR A 679 28.86 13.75 10.93
C THR A 679 27.37 13.92 11.18
N GLU A 680 26.73 12.85 11.66
CA GLU A 680 25.32 12.82 12.08
C GLU A 680 25.03 13.69 13.32
N ALA A 681 26.07 14.22 13.96
CA ALA A 681 25.93 15.21 15.02
C ALA A 681 25.40 16.57 14.50
N ILE A 682 25.46 16.82 13.19
CA ILE A 682 24.89 18.00 12.54
C ILE A 682 23.66 17.57 11.74
N PRO A 683 22.51 18.29 11.86
CA PRO A 683 21.30 17.95 11.12
C PRO A 683 21.55 17.86 9.61
N GLY A 684 20.89 16.93 8.93
CA GLY A 684 21.03 16.70 7.50
C GLY A 684 20.84 17.93 6.61
N THR A 685 20.13 18.96 7.08
CA THR A 685 19.95 20.23 6.35
C THR A 685 21.22 21.09 6.23
N VAL A 686 22.17 20.92 7.14
CA VAL A 686 23.42 21.71 7.20
C VAL A 686 24.65 20.81 7.00
N ARG A 687 24.48 19.48 7.12
CA ARG A 687 25.54 18.49 6.94
C ARG A 687 26.09 18.51 5.51
N ILE A 688 27.42 18.50 5.39
CA ILE A 688 28.10 18.37 4.10
C ILE A 688 28.91 17.07 4.13
N GLU A 689 28.40 16.02 3.50
CA GLU A 689 28.97 14.67 3.55
C GLU A 689 30.44 14.61 3.11
N THR A 690 30.84 15.46 2.16
CA THR A 690 32.22 15.54 1.69
C THR A 690 33.20 15.93 2.81
N MET A 691 32.76 16.67 3.84
CA MET A 691 33.62 16.99 4.99
C MET A 691 33.93 15.78 5.87
N ASN A 692 33.18 14.68 5.77
CA ASN A 692 33.48 13.46 6.53
C ASN A 692 34.86 12.86 6.18
N TYR A 693 35.42 13.21 5.01
CA TYR A 693 36.80 12.87 4.65
C TYR A 693 37.81 13.26 5.73
N PHE A 694 37.61 14.40 6.40
CA PHE A 694 38.52 14.88 7.44
C PHE A 694 38.51 14.01 8.70
N ASN A 695 37.44 13.24 8.95
CA ASN A 695 37.38 12.32 10.09
C ASN A 695 38.31 11.11 9.91
N TYR A 696 38.67 10.73 8.68
CA TYR A 696 39.61 9.62 8.43
C TYR A 696 41.08 10.00 8.59
N VAL A 697 41.41 11.30 8.63
CA VAL A 697 42.80 11.80 8.71
C VAL A 697 43.16 12.36 10.07
N THR A 698 42.28 12.23 11.07
CA THR A 698 42.50 12.75 12.43
C THR A 698 42.41 11.65 13.47
N ILE A 699 43.27 11.71 14.50
CA ILE A 699 43.17 10.81 15.67
C ILE A 699 41.95 11.14 16.54
N LEU A 700 41.43 12.38 16.47
CA LEU A 700 40.30 12.81 17.30
C LEU A 700 38.99 12.08 16.96
N SER A 701 38.83 11.56 15.74
CA SER A 701 37.64 10.79 15.34
C SER A 701 37.55 9.41 16.00
N LEU A 702 38.65 8.94 16.63
CA LEU A 702 38.62 7.75 17.47
C LEU A 702 37.87 8.00 18.78
N TYR A 703 37.78 9.25 19.22
CA TYR A 703 36.79 9.64 20.22
C TYR A 703 35.44 9.79 19.52
N ASP A 704 34.56 8.81 19.74
CA ASP A 704 33.22 8.80 19.14
C ASP A 704 32.16 9.04 20.21
N GLY A 705 31.74 10.30 20.34
CA GLY A 705 30.66 10.67 21.25
C GLY A 705 29.29 10.16 20.79
N MET A 706 29.07 9.96 19.49
CA MET A 706 27.79 9.43 18.97
C MET A 706 27.63 7.97 19.35
N ALA A 707 28.68 7.15 19.15
CA ALA A 707 28.66 5.73 19.53
C ALA A 707 28.38 5.50 21.03
N VAL A 708 28.78 6.44 21.90
CA VAL A 708 28.44 6.39 23.33
C VAL A 708 26.94 6.65 23.56
N MET A 709 26.36 7.60 22.83
CA MET A 709 24.93 7.93 22.93
C MET A 709 24.04 6.79 22.47
N ASP A 710 24.45 6.14 21.37
CA ASP A 710 23.67 5.06 20.74
C ASP A 710 23.93 3.70 21.41
N GLY A 711 24.93 3.61 22.30
CA GLY A 711 25.34 2.37 22.94
C GLY A 711 26.03 1.38 21.99
N ASP A 712 26.63 1.87 20.92
CA ASP A 712 27.28 1.03 19.89
C ASP A 712 28.59 0.42 20.43
N PRO A 713 28.76 -0.92 20.37
CA PRO A 713 30.01 -1.60 20.71
C PRO A 713 31.25 -1.09 19.96
N ILE A 714 31.10 -0.44 18.81
CA ILE A 714 32.21 0.12 18.02
C ILE A 714 33.08 1.09 18.82
N TYR A 715 32.50 1.76 19.83
CA TYR A 715 33.20 2.66 20.74
C TYR A 715 34.44 1.99 21.36
N TRP A 716 34.30 0.76 21.86
CA TRP A 716 35.39 0.06 22.54
C TRP A 716 36.54 -0.31 21.60
N PHE A 717 36.24 -0.64 20.33
CA PHE A 717 37.27 -0.89 19.33
C PHE A 717 38.08 0.38 19.02
N LYS A 718 37.42 1.55 18.94
CA LYS A 718 38.11 2.83 18.77
C LYS A 718 38.97 3.20 19.99
N MET A 719 38.49 2.92 21.21
CA MET A 719 39.28 3.10 22.43
C MET A 719 40.53 2.21 22.45
N LEU A 720 40.40 0.94 22.02
CA LEU A 720 41.54 0.03 21.92
C LEU A 720 42.59 0.53 20.91
N ALA A 721 42.13 1.11 19.79
CA ALA A 721 43.03 1.74 18.82
C ALA A 721 43.82 2.92 19.43
N LEU A 722 43.17 3.78 20.23
CA LEU A 722 43.84 4.87 20.96
C LEU A 722 44.92 4.36 21.92
N VAL A 723 44.61 3.30 22.69
CA VAL A 723 45.59 2.64 23.57
C VAL A 723 46.76 2.09 22.75
N GLY A 724 46.48 1.46 21.60
CA GLY A 724 47.51 0.97 20.68
C GLY A 724 48.43 2.09 20.19
N ILE A 725 47.87 3.22 19.75
CA ILE A 725 48.64 4.40 19.31
C ILE A 725 49.50 4.94 20.45
N ALA A 726 48.96 5.06 21.66
CA ALA A 726 49.72 5.51 22.82
C ALA A 726 50.90 4.57 23.11
N LEU A 727 50.67 3.25 23.18
CA LEU A 727 51.72 2.26 23.45
C LEU A 727 52.83 2.28 22.39
N ILE A 728 52.45 2.36 21.11
CA ILE A 728 53.38 2.45 19.98
C ILE A 728 54.22 3.72 20.10
N THR A 729 53.58 4.88 20.23
CA THR A 729 54.29 6.17 20.23
C THR A 729 55.20 6.36 21.43
N TYR A 730 54.74 6.02 22.65
CA TYR A 730 55.59 6.03 23.84
C TYR A 730 56.71 4.99 23.75
N GLY A 731 56.41 3.76 23.32
CA GLY A 731 57.40 2.69 23.20
C GLY A 731 58.51 3.00 22.19
N PHE A 732 58.13 3.47 20.99
CA PHE A 732 59.09 3.93 19.98
C PHE A 732 59.89 5.15 20.46
N GLY A 733 59.26 6.08 21.18
CA GLY A 733 59.93 7.24 21.75
C GLY A 733 61.04 6.83 22.72
N ILE A 734 60.72 5.92 23.65
CA ILE A 734 61.69 5.38 24.62
C ILE A 734 62.81 4.62 23.91
N TYR A 735 62.46 3.71 22.99
CA TYR A 735 63.43 2.89 22.26
C TYR A 735 64.41 3.76 21.46
N TYR A 736 63.90 4.74 20.71
CA TYR A 736 64.73 5.62 19.89
C TYR A 736 65.65 6.48 20.74
N PHE A 737 65.16 7.06 21.84
CA PHE A 737 65.97 7.91 22.70
C PHE A 737 67.14 7.15 23.35
N ASP A 738 66.97 5.87 23.67
CA ASP A 738 68.03 5.05 24.27
C ASP A 738 69.22 4.83 23.33
N HIS A 739 68.96 4.74 22.02
CA HIS A 739 69.97 4.50 20.98
C HIS A 739 70.47 5.78 20.30
N LYS A 740 69.92 6.94 20.67
CA LYS A 740 70.22 8.23 20.04
C LYS A 740 71.53 8.82 20.56
N ASP A 741 72.32 9.37 19.64
CA ASP A 741 73.45 10.22 19.99
C ASP A 741 72.95 11.59 20.47
N LEU A 742 73.23 11.87 21.75
CA LEU A 742 72.86 13.13 22.37
C LEU A 742 74.04 14.11 22.21
N PRO A 743 73.81 15.31 21.64
CA PRO A 743 74.80 16.38 21.65
C PRO A 743 74.81 16.99 23.07
N LEU A 744 75.43 16.29 24.01
CA LEU A 744 75.58 16.73 25.41
C LEU A 744 76.85 17.56 25.60
#